data_AF-A0A7Y5C999-F1
#
_entry.id   AF-A0A7Y5C999-F1
#
_cell.length_a   1.000
_cell.length_b   1.000
_cell.length_c   1.000
_cell.angle_alpha   90.00
_cell.angle_beta   90.00
_cell.angle_gamma   90.00
#
_symmetry.space_group_name_H-M   'P 1'
#
loop_
_entity.id
_entity.type
_entity.pdbx_description
1 polymer ?
#
loop_
_entity_poly.entity_id
_entity_poly.type
_entity_poly.pdbx_seq_one_letter_code
_entity_poly.pdbx_strand_id
1 'polypeptide(L)'
;MISRISRLLCSVVVAAHCCGVCYGENVFPGKTWESRDPRSLGVDGAALNTIAEELGGRGCVVKDGFVVKTWGDQTEVRDWASSAKPVLSTLLFFAIEEGQVKDVDQRIADFGWPLSEKDETMTFRHLGAMMGGYARPEAPGAAWAYNDFAIQLYQKTLFDKVFKADAKTVADNPRRLGALQFEDGLQWSDRARLSASVRDFARIDWLWLNKGRWGDKQLLPRRYFDEYCAPQTPKDLALSSDAETNDYLQIGTYGGGSNHFSDAGPGAYGFNWWFNETGGTHPQTRMWPDAPADMFMSIGARGNSSAVIPSLNAVLVCAEGDWQDNSAGNRNSKQNRILGRFARAVGYKPAEISHHAKWQPYTVSVAGPSTSEGADPNPFTDFRMTVTFTHGGKQVVVPGYFAADGNAVETSADAGDVWRAHFMPDEEGEWTYRVSFRKGPNVATADDPNTGEACPPDGETGSFRVGPADPLAPGFYSAGALQYVGKRYLRFAESKKWYLKGGADSPENFLAFADFDQTKPTHRYEPHARDFREGDPTWQGGKGKNIVGALNYLASKGMNSVYFLTMNVKGDGKDVWPWTSESERFRFDCSKLDQWETVFRHMDRLGLMLHVVFQEQENDQLLDGGELGPERRLYFREIVARFAHHPAVVWNIGEENTNTEEQRRAFFAHIRDLDPYDHPIVIHTFPSQRDEVYTPLLGEKNLDGPSLQFGKAEQTYKETIKWVERSADAGKPWFVCNDEIGPADTGVKPDADDPDHDDVRKHALWGNLMAGGSGAEWLFGYKYAHNDITCEDWRSRDIMWDQTRYALEFFARLPFSQMEPANDVVSGGNAWCLAKPGEAYAIYAWPATGLSVTLPKGAYRVRWFNPRAGGEPKNGVDIAGGSAQSIGNPPEDAEKDWAVIIKRKTK
;
A
#
# COMPACT_ATOMS: atom_id res chain seq x y z
N MET A 1 45.13 22.43 72.94
CA MET A 1 45.40 22.49 71.48
C MET A 1 44.96 21.15 70.91
N ILE A 2 43.86 21.15 70.15
CA ILE A 2 42.92 20.03 69.97
C ILE A 2 42.66 19.88 68.47
N SER A 3 42.81 18.66 67.92
CA SER A 3 42.42 18.31 66.55
C SER A 3 41.89 16.87 66.53
N ARG A 4 40.73 16.68 65.89
CA ARG A 4 39.77 15.59 66.11
C ARG A 4 39.87 14.47 65.07
N ILE A 5 39.72 13.24 65.54
CA ILE A 5 39.45 12.04 64.75
C ILE A 5 37.93 11.83 64.70
N SER A 6 37.35 11.59 63.51
CA SER A 6 36.06 10.92 63.36
C SER A 6 35.92 10.31 61.95
N ARG A 7 35.73 8.99 61.91
CA ARG A 7 35.13 8.26 60.79
C ARG A 7 33.62 8.45 60.86
N LEU A 8 32.95 8.74 59.75
CA LEU A 8 31.50 8.61 59.61
C LEU A 8 31.17 7.95 58.27
N LEU A 9 30.34 6.91 58.33
CA LEU A 9 29.61 6.34 57.21
C LEU A 9 28.70 7.41 56.58
N CYS A 10 28.56 7.44 55.26
CA CYS A 10 27.44 8.10 54.60
C CYS A 10 26.90 7.24 53.46
N SER A 11 25.59 7.06 53.51
CA SER A 11 24.74 6.19 52.69
C SER A 11 24.67 6.69 51.24
N VAL A 12 24.74 5.76 50.29
CA VAL A 12 24.44 6.01 48.88
C VAL A 12 22.90 6.08 48.74
N VAL A 13 22.38 7.28 48.50
CA VAL A 13 21.00 7.50 48.06
C VAL A 13 20.95 7.30 46.55
N VAL A 14 20.21 6.29 46.11
CA VAL A 14 19.85 6.08 44.70
C VAL A 14 18.78 7.13 44.35
N ALA A 15 19.15 8.13 43.54
CA ALA A 15 18.20 9.04 42.93
C ALA A 15 17.67 8.43 41.64
N ALA A 16 16.46 7.88 41.71
CA ALA A 16 15.69 7.49 40.54
C ALA A 16 15.38 8.74 39.70
N HIS A 17 16.00 8.85 38.53
CA HIS A 17 15.62 9.83 37.52
C HIS A 17 14.34 9.34 36.82
N CYS A 18 13.18 9.83 37.26
CA CYS A 18 11.98 9.79 36.43
C CYS A 18 12.20 10.74 35.25
N CYS A 19 12.49 10.19 34.06
CA CYS A 19 12.35 10.91 32.80
C CYS A 19 10.86 11.22 32.56
N GLY A 20 10.41 12.39 33.02
CA GLY A 20 9.17 12.99 32.55
C GLY A 20 9.40 13.54 31.14
N VAL A 21 8.69 12.99 30.16
CA VAL A 21 8.58 13.58 28.81
C VAL A 21 7.87 14.92 28.95
N CYS A 22 8.55 16.02 28.62
CA CYS A 22 7.94 17.34 28.53
C CYS A 22 7.06 17.39 27.27
N TYR A 23 5.75 17.15 27.41
CA TYR A 23 4.78 17.50 26.37
C TYR A 23 4.68 19.03 26.28
N GLY A 24 4.84 19.61 25.09
CA GLY A 24 4.53 21.02 24.84
C GLY A 24 3.06 21.30 25.16
N GLU A 25 2.72 22.53 25.56
CA GLU A 25 1.31 22.90 25.78
C GLU A 25 0.50 22.73 24.49
N ASN A 26 -0.63 22.02 24.57
CA ASN A 26 -1.54 21.83 23.44
C ASN A 26 -2.10 23.16 22.93
N VAL A 27 -2.15 23.32 21.61
CA VAL A 27 -2.70 24.51 20.96
C VAL A 27 -4.21 24.37 20.83
N PHE A 28 -4.93 25.47 21.04
CA PHE A 28 -6.39 25.54 20.90
C PHE A 28 -6.77 26.52 19.81
N PRO A 29 -7.75 26.19 18.94
CA PRO A 29 -8.14 27.06 17.86
C PRO A 29 -8.86 28.31 18.39
N GLY A 30 -8.58 29.45 17.76
CA GLY A 30 -9.38 30.67 17.93
C GLY A 30 -10.68 30.60 17.11
N LYS A 31 -11.10 31.75 16.57
CA LYS A 31 -12.27 31.83 15.67
C LYS A 31 -12.10 30.94 14.42
N THR A 32 -10.90 30.92 13.86
CA THR A 32 -10.50 30.05 12.75
C THR A 32 -9.48 29.03 13.25
N TRP A 33 -9.52 27.81 12.71
CA TRP A 33 -8.50 26.81 13.03
C TRP A 33 -7.23 27.05 12.21
N GLU A 34 -6.09 27.21 12.88
CA GLU A 34 -4.79 27.39 12.20
C GLU A 34 -4.36 26.08 11.50
N SER A 35 -3.90 26.22 10.26
CA SER A 35 -3.32 25.12 9.48
C SER A 35 -1.79 25.15 9.51
N ARG A 36 -1.16 23.97 9.47
CA ARG A 36 0.30 23.81 9.34
C ARG A 36 0.66 22.74 8.33
N ASP A 37 1.87 22.87 7.76
CA ASP A 37 2.46 21.82 6.91
C ASP A 37 2.68 20.56 7.77
N PRO A 38 2.17 19.37 7.35
CA PRO A 38 2.34 18.11 8.09
C PRO A 38 3.79 17.83 8.51
N ARG A 39 4.76 18.14 7.64
CA ARG A 39 6.19 17.85 7.89
C ARG A 39 6.72 18.63 9.09
N SER A 40 6.21 19.85 9.31
CA SER A 40 6.60 20.68 10.45
C SER A 40 6.25 20.07 11.82
N LEU A 41 5.36 19.07 11.83
CA LEU A 41 4.91 18.34 13.03
C LEU A 41 5.31 16.85 12.99
N GLY A 42 6.21 16.45 12.07
CA GLY A 42 6.65 15.05 11.91
C GLY A 42 5.53 14.12 11.41
N VAL A 43 4.54 14.64 10.68
CA VAL A 43 3.42 13.87 10.15
C VAL A 43 3.68 13.48 8.70
N ASP A 44 3.41 12.20 8.37
CA ASP A 44 3.49 11.69 6.99
C ASP A 44 2.33 12.22 6.13
N GLY A 45 2.58 13.31 5.41
CA GLY A 45 1.60 13.94 4.53
C GLY A 45 1.16 13.06 3.35
N ALA A 46 2.00 12.15 2.87
CA ALA A 46 1.63 11.24 1.77
C ALA A 46 0.62 10.20 2.26
N ALA A 47 0.83 9.64 3.45
CA ALA A 47 -0.14 8.78 4.09
C ALA A 47 -1.49 9.49 4.33
N LEU A 48 -1.49 10.76 4.71
CA LEU A 48 -2.73 11.55 4.84
C LEU A 48 -3.44 11.78 3.50
N ASN A 49 -2.71 11.90 2.39
CA ASN A 49 -3.31 11.97 1.06
C ASN A 49 -4.02 10.66 0.71
N THR A 50 -3.37 9.51 0.93
CA THR A 50 -3.99 8.19 0.73
C THR A 50 -5.24 8.01 1.59
N ILE A 51 -5.23 8.47 2.84
CA ILE A 51 -6.42 8.44 3.71
C ILE A 51 -7.57 9.26 3.11
N ALA A 52 -7.29 10.48 2.64
CA ALA A 52 -8.29 11.35 2.04
C ALA A 52 -8.88 10.77 0.74
N GLU A 53 -8.04 10.16 -0.10
CA GLU A 53 -8.44 9.49 -1.34
C GLU A 53 -9.26 8.22 -1.08
N GLU A 54 -8.83 7.37 -0.14
CA GLU A 54 -9.55 6.16 0.22
C GLU A 54 -10.89 6.47 0.87
N LEU A 55 -10.96 7.45 1.78
CA LEU A 55 -12.20 7.85 2.43
C LEU A 55 -13.13 8.59 1.47
N GLY A 56 -12.60 9.47 0.61
CA GLY A 56 -13.44 10.43 -0.11
C GLY A 56 -14.24 11.32 0.85
N GLY A 57 -15.42 11.78 0.42
CA GLY A 57 -16.26 12.65 1.24
C GLY A 57 -15.57 13.96 1.59
N ARG A 58 -15.71 14.39 2.84
CA ARG A 58 -15.10 15.63 3.37
C ARG A 58 -14.52 15.39 4.74
N GLY A 59 -13.33 15.90 5.02
CA GLY A 59 -12.69 15.65 6.29
C GLY A 59 -11.48 16.52 6.57
N CYS A 60 -10.95 16.34 7.78
CA CYS A 60 -9.75 17.02 8.25
C CYS A 60 -8.98 16.16 9.25
N VAL A 61 -7.68 16.45 9.36
CA VAL A 61 -6.79 15.88 10.38
C VAL A 61 -6.21 17.01 11.22
N VAL A 62 -6.29 16.85 12.54
CA VAL A 62 -5.70 17.76 13.53
C VAL A 62 -4.54 17.04 14.21
N LYS A 63 -3.38 17.69 14.28
CA LYS A 63 -2.20 17.25 15.05
C LYS A 63 -1.70 18.41 15.90
N ASP A 64 -1.52 18.17 17.20
CA ASP A 64 -1.02 19.17 18.16
C ASP A 64 -1.80 20.48 18.18
N GLY A 65 -3.09 20.43 17.81
CA GLY A 65 -3.98 21.60 17.76
C GLY A 65 -3.95 22.35 16.44
N PHE A 66 -3.23 21.88 15.42
CA PHE A 66 -3.21 22.44 14.07
C PHE A 66 -3.89 21.53 13.07
N VAL A 67 -4.59 22.10 12.09
CA VAL A 67 -5.10 21.35 10.95
C VAL A 67 -3.94 21.06 9.99
N VAL A 68 -3.63 19.78 9.77
CA VAL A 68 -2.52 19.37 8.89
C VAL A 68 -2.99 18.84 7.53
N LYS A 69 -4.25 18.44 7.42
CA LYS A 69 -4.86 18.00 6.16
C LYS A 69 -6.34 18.36 6.15
N THR A 70 -6.84 18.75 4.98
CA THR A 70 -8.26 18.90 4.67
C THR A 70 -8.56 18.30 3.29
N TRP A 71 -9.80 17.87 3.07
CA TRP A 71 -10.33 17.51 1.77
C TRP A 71 -11.86 17.67 1.76
N GLY A 72 -12.45 17.94 0.59
CA GLY A 72 -13.86 18.30 0.46
C GLY A 72 -14.20 19.67 1.06
N ASP A 73 -15.47 20.07 0.98
CA ASP A 73 -15.94 21.36 1.48
C ASP A 73 -15.95 21.40 3.01
N GLN A 74 -15.07 22.21 3.59
CA GLN A 74 -14.90 22.36 5.04
C GLN A 74 -15.99 23.20 5.69
N THR A 75 -16.74 24.00 4.91
CA THR A 75 -17.74 24.95 5.41
C THR A 75 -19.14 24.34 5.51
N GLU A 76 -19.35 23.20 4.85
CA GLU A 76 -20.68 22.64 4.71
C GLU A 76 -21.15 22.00 6.04
N VAL A 77 -22.33 22.42 6.52
CA VAL A 77 -22.94 21.92 7.76
C VAL A 77 -23.99 20.85 7.44
N ARG A 78 -23.77 19.61 7.88
CA ARG A 78 -24.69 18.46 7.65
C ARG A 78 -24.79 17.58 8.89
N ASP A 79 -25.82 16.74 8.88
CA ASP A 79 -26.19 15.82 9.94
C ASP A 79 -25.14 14.72 10.17
N TRP A 80 -24.59 14.68 11.39
CA TRP A 80 -23.54 13.74 11.81
C TRP A 80 -24.05 12.36 12.22
N ALA A 81 -25.36 12.12 12.11
CA ALA A 81 -25.99 10.85 12.44
C ALA A 81 -25.58 10.33 13.83
N SER A 82 -25.22 9.05 13.94
CA SER A 82 -24.88 8.43 15.21
C SER A 82 -23.59 8.95 15.83
N SER A 83 -22.69 9.57 15.05
CA SER A 83 -21.47 10.17 15.59
C SER A 83 -21.75 11.36 16.48
N ALA A 84 -22.93 11.98 16.41
CA ALA A 84 -23.32 13.05 17.31
C ALA A 84 -23.65 12.59 18.75
N LYS A 85 -23.83 11.29 19.02
CA LYS A 85 -24.27 10.79 20.34
C LYS A 85 -23.34 11.16 21.51
N PRO A 86 -22.00 11.16 21.39
CA PRO A 86 -21.09 11.70 22.41
C PRO A 86 -21.40 13.12 22.89
N VAL A 87 -22.06 13.94 22.07
CA VAL A 87 -22.48 15.29 22.47
C VAL A 87 -23.52 15.21 23.60
N LEU A 88 -24.39 14.20 23.60
CA LEU A 88 -25.36 13.96 24.68
C LEU A 88 -24.66 13.60 26.00
N SER A 89 -23.63 12.76 25.95
CA SER A 89 -22.79 12.43 27.11
C SER A 89 -22.04 13.65 27.63
N THR A 90 -21.50 14.48 26.74
CA THR A 90 -20.83 15.74 27.12
C THR A 90 -21.80 16.70 27.81
N LEU A 91 -23.02 16.86 27.28
CA LEU A 91 -24.05 17.71 27.85
C LEU A 91 -24.61 17.17 29.18
N LEU A 92 -24.67 15.85 29.36
CA LEU A 92 -24.99 15.24 30.66
C LEU A 92 -23.97 15.64 31.72
N PHE A 93 -22.67 15.62 31.41
CA PHE A 93 -21.64 16.01 32.38
C PHE A 93 -21.79 17.49 32.78
N PHE A 94 -22.15 18.38 31.84
CA PHE A 94 -22.52 19.75 32.19
C PHE A 94 -23.75 19.82 33.10
N ALA A 95 -24.79 19.01 32.83
CA ALA A 95 -25.99 18.97 33.68
C ALA A 95 -25.67 18.51 35.11
N ILE A 96 -24.72 17.58 35.27
CA ILE A 96 -24.23 17.13 36.58
C ILE A 96 -23.49 18.26 37.31
N GLU A 97 -22.55 18.92 36.64
CA GLU A 97 -21.83 20.06 37.24
C GLU A 97 -22.74 21.26 37.56
N GLU A 98 -23.85 21.40 36.85
CA GLU A 98 -24.88 22.40 37.11
C GLU A 98 -25.88 21.97 38.20
N GLY A 99 -25.74 20.77 38.78
CA GLY A 99 -26.59 20.25 39.83
C GLY A 99 -28.01 19.85 39.38
N GLN A 100 -28.24 19.72 38.07
CA GLN A 100 -29.52 19.30 37.50
C GLN A 100 -29.67 17.77 37.45
N VAL A 101 -28.55 17.07 37.42
CA VAL A 101 -28.45 15.61 37.52
C VAL A 101 -27.47 15.29 38.65
N LYS A 102 -27.79 14.30 39.48
CA LYS A 102 -26.99 13.92 40.64
C LYS A 102 -25.65 13.28 40.21
N ASP A 103 -25.74 12.28 39.35
CA ASP A 103 -24.63 11.49 38.82
C ASP A 103 -25.13 10.67 37.62
N VAL A 104 -24.23 9.95 36.95
CA VAL A 104 -24.58 9.11 35.78
C VAL A 104 -25.46 7.90 36.13
N ASP A 105 -25.57 7.56 37.42
CA ASP A 105 -26.37 6.45 37.94
C ASP A 105 -27.75 6.90 38.45
N GLN A 106 -28.09 8.18 38.31
CA GLN A 106 -29.45 8.66 38.55
C GLN A 106 -30.44 7.99 37.59
N ARG A 107 -31.58 7.55 38.13
CA ARG A 107 -32.56 6.79 37.38
C ARG A 107 -33.34 7.69 36.42
N ILE A 108 -33.63 7.17 35.23
CA ILE A 108 -34.44 7.86 34.22
C ILE A 108 -35.88 8.06 34.72
N ALA A 109 -36.40 7.13 35.52
CA ALA A 109 -37.71 7.24 36.16
C ALA A 109 -37.84 8.47 37.07
N ASP A 110 -36.75 8.93 37.71
CA ASP A 110 -36.75 10.08 38.61
C ASP A 110 -37.06 11.41 37.88
N PHE A 111 -37.03 11.42 36.53
CA PHE A 111 -37.38 12.56 35.68
C PHE A 111 -38.83 12.54 35.16
N GLY A 112 -39.67 11.65 35.71
CA GLY A 112 -41.11 11.62 35.45
C GLY A 112 -41.50 10.90 34.15
N TRP A 113 -40.71 9.94 33.71
CA TRP A 113 -41.09 9.02 32.62
C TRP A 113 -41.92 7.85 33.15
N PRO A 114 -43.04 7.49 32.49
CA PRO A 114 -43.85 6.34 32.87
C PRO A 114 -43.23 5.04 32.32
N LEU A 115 -42.06 4.67 32.84
CA LEU A 115 -41.35 3.47 32.42
C LEU A 115 -42.13 2.21 32.80
N SER A 116 -41.97 1.15 32.01
CA SER A 116 -42.48 -0.18 32.38
C SER A 116 -41.70 -0.74 33.58
N GLU A 117 -42.30 -1.66 34.33
CA GLU A 117 -41.67 -2.30 35.51
C GLU A 117 -40.25 -2.84 35.20
N LYS A 118 -40.06 -3.40 34.01
CA LYS A 118 -38.76 -3.91 33.52
C LYS A 118 -37.67 -2.84 33.46
N ASP A 119 -38.04 -1.60 33.13
CA ASP A 119 -37.12 -0.51 32.80
C ASP A 119 -36.93 0.49 33.95
N GLU A 120 -37.57 0.31 35.11
CA GLU A 120 -37.54 1.27 36.23
C GLU A 120 -36.14 1.54 36.80
N THR A 121 -35.21 0.60 36.65
CA THR A 121 -33.82 0.69 37.13
C THR A 121 -32.88 1.36 36.13
N MET A 122 -33.38 1.78 34.97
CA MET A 122 -32.58 2.40 33.91
C MET A 122 -31.95 3.71 34.39
N THR A 123 -30.69 3.94 34.00
CA THR A 123 -29.90 5.12 34.37
C THR A 123 -29.29 5.78 33.14
N PHE A 124 -28.71 6.96 33.28
CA PHE A 124 -27.93 7.57 32.19
C PHE A 124 -26.75 6.71 31.76
N ARG A 125 -26.07 6.02 32.69
CA ARG A 125 -25.00 5.06 32.38
C ARG A 125 -25.50 3.95 31.47
N HIS A 126 -26.66 3.36 31.77
CA HIS A 126 -27.26 2.32 30.94
C HIS A 126 -27.53 2.82 29.52
N LEU A 127 -28.07 4.04 29.37
CA LEU A 127 -28.34 4.64 28.05
C LEU A 127 -27.05 5.00 27.30
N GLY A 128 -26.07 5.61 27.97
CA GLY A 128 -24.78 6.00 27.38
C GLY A 128 -23.92 4.81 26.96
N ALA A 129 -24.08 3.65 27.59
CA ALA A 129 -23.36 2.42 27.27
C ALA A 129 -24.13 1.46 26.34
N MET A 130 -25.31 1.83 25.84
CA MET A 130 -26.16 0.98 25.00
C MET A 130 -26.64 -0.32 25.69
N MET A 131 -26.85 -0.23 27.01
CA MET A 131 -27.35 -1.30 27.88
C MET A 131 -28.71 -0.93 28.49
N GLY A 132 -29.46 -0.05 27.84
CA GLY A 132 -30.69 0.52 28.38
C GLY A 132 -31.85 -0.47 28.50
N GLY A 133 -31.93 -1.48 27.64
CA GLY A 133 -33.08 -2.41 27.57
C GLY A 133 -34.36 -1.79 27.00
N TYR A 134 -34.46 -0.46 26.85
CA TYR A 134 -35.63 0.20 26.26
C TYR A 134 -35.92 -0.33 24.85
N ALA A 135 -37.18 -0.64 24.54
CA ALA A 135 -37.61 -1.24 23.28
C ALA A 135 -36.99 -2.62 22.95
N ARG A 136 -36.30 -3.25 23.91
CA ARG A 136 -35.77 -4.63 23.87
C ARG A 136 -36.39 -5.46 25.02
N PRO A 137 -36.38 -6.80 24.91
CA PRO A 137 -36.97 -7.66 25.94
C PRO A 137 -36.16 -7.73 27.24
N GLU A 138 -34.86 -7.41 27.23
CA GLU A 138 -33.99 -7.51 28.40
C GLU A 138 -34.07 -6.29 29.33
N ALA A 139 -33.91 -6.49 30.63
CA ALA A 139 -33.82 -5.41 31.61
C ALA A 139 -32.54 -4.56 31.42
N PRO A 140 -32.50 -3.30 31.93
CA PRO A 140 -31.29 -2.49 31.90
C PRO A 140 -30.06 -3.24 32.45
N GLY A 141 -28.95 -3.22 31.70
CA GLY A 141 -27.70 -3.89 32.06
C GLY A 141 -27.62 -5.38 31.73
N ALA A 142 -28.73 -6.04 31.35
CA ALA A 142 -28.75 -7.50 31.14
C ALA A 142 -28.25 -7.92 29.74
N ALA A 143 -28.36 -7.05 28.74
CA ALA A 143 -27.84 -7.29 27.40
C ALA A 143 -27.44 -5.99 26.71
N TRP A 144 -26.56 -6.11 25.71
CA TRP A 144 -26.12 -5.01 24.88
C TRP A 144 -26.89 -4.99 23.55
N ALA A 145 -27.30 -3.79 23.13
CA ALA A 145 -27.86 -3.56 21.81
C ALA A 145 -27.56 -2.13 21.36
N TYR A 146 -27.03 -1.95 20.15
CA TYR A 146 -26.86 -0.61 19.60
C TYR A 146 -28.23 0.00 19.25
N ASN A 147 -28.77 0.81 20.17
CA ASN A 147 -30.20 1.05 20.28
C ASN A 147 -30.55 2.54 20.19
N ASP A 148 -31.10 2.94 19.04
CA ASP A 148 -31.43 4.34 18.77
C ASP A 148 -32.72 4.81 19.46
N PHE A 149 -33.58 3.90 19.92
CA PHE A 149 -34.75 4.23 20.73
C PHE A 149 -34.33 4.61 22.16
N ALA A 150 -33.39 3.85 22.74
CA ALA A 150 -32.80 4.17 24.03
C ALA A 150 -32.07 5.53 24.00
N ILE A 151 -31.36 5.83 22.91
CA ILE A 151 -30.74 7.15 22.72
C ILE A 151 -31.78 8.25 22.56
N GLN A 152 -32.90 8.00 21.89
CA GLN A 152 -33.99 8.97 21.82
C GLN A 152 -34.56 9.28 23.21
N LEU A 153 -34.69 8.27 24.08
CA LEU A 153 -35.10 8.45 25.48
C LEU A 153 -34.08 9.27 26.28
N TYR A 154 -32.79 8.98 26.10
CA TYR A 154 -31.70 9.76 26.71
C TYR A 154 -31.84 11.23 26.30
N GLN A 155 -31.84 11.49 25.00
CA GLN A 155 -31.92 12.83 24.44
C GLN A 155 -33.13 13.61 24.98
N LYS A 156 -34.33 13.01 24.96
CA LYS A 156 -35.54 13.65 25.46
C LYS A 156 -35.51 13.88 26.97
N THR A 157 -34.93 12.95 27.73
CA THR A 157 -34.72 13.17 29.17
C THR A 157 -33.83 14.39 29.39
N LEU A 158 -32.73 14.50 28.65
CA LEU A 158 -31.76 15.57 28.81
C LEU A 158 -32.34 16.94 28.40
N PHE A 159 -32.97 17.06 27.24
CA PHE A 159 -33.49 18.35 26.79
C PHE A 159 -34.87 18.70 27.38
N ASP A 160 -35.82 17.75 27.40
CA ASP A 160 -37.21 18.05 27.77
C ASP A 160 -37.43 18.04 29.30
N LYS A 161 -36.66 17.23 30.05
CA LYS A 161 -36.88 17.04 31.51
C LYS A 161 -35.81 17.70 32.38
N VAL A 162 -34.53 17.57 32.00
CA VAL A 162 -33.39 18.14 32.73
C VAL A 162 -33.26 19.63 32.40
N PHE A 163 -32.80 19.96 31.20
CA PHE A 163 -32.55 21.35 30.81
C PHE A 163 -33.81 22.18 30.57
N LYS A 164 -34.90 21.53 30.15
CA LYS A 164 -36.18 22.17 29.78
C LYS A 164 -36.01 23.28 28.74
N ALA A 165 -35.13 23.03 27.77
CA ALA A 165 -34.78 23.96 26.70
C ALA A 165 -34.42 23.17 25.43
N ASP A 166 -34.57 23.81 24.27
CA ASP A 166 -34.21 23.20 22.98
C ASP A 166 -32.69 22.96 22.87
N ALA A 167 -32.31 22.02 22.01
CA ALA A 167 -30.92 21.56 21.88
C ALA A 167 -29.95 22.66 21.48
N LYS A 168 -30.38 23.62 20.65
CA LYS A 168 -29.55 24.76 20.25
C LYS A 168 -29.25 25.65 21.44
N THR A 169 -30.29 26.05 22.19
CA THR A 169 -30.15 26.87 23.40
C THR A 169 -29.24 26.20 24.44
N VAL A 170 -29.36 24.87 24.59
CA VAL A 170 -28.54 24.11 25.54
C VAL A 170 -27.08 24.05 25.10
N ALA A 171 -26.79 23.66 23.85
CA ALA A 171 -25.44 23.46 23.35
C ALA A 171 -24.66 24.78 23.19
N ASP A 172 -25.30 25.80 22.61
CA ASP A 172 -24.65 27.08 22.29
C ASP A 172 -24.40 27.98 23.52
N ASN A 173 -24.80 27.52 24.72
CA ASN A 173 -24.51 28.23 25.95
C ASN A 173 -22.99 28.46 26.09
N PRO A 174 -22.51 29.70 26.30
CA PRO A 174 -21.08 29.99 26.43
C PRO A 174 -20.39 29.34 27.64
N ARG A 175 -21.14 28.78 28.59
CA ARG A 175 -20.61 27.98 29.70
C ARG A 175 -20.52 26.48 29.39
N ARG A 176 -20.99 26.05 28.21
CA ARG A 176 -20.99 24.65 27.73
C ARG A 176 -20.21 24.55 26.42
N LEU A 177 -20.82 24.00 25.35
CA LEU A 177 -20.16 23.82 24.06
C LEU A 177 -19.99 25.14 23.29
N GLY A 178 -20.78 26.17 23.58
CA GLY A 178 -20.58 27.51 23.01
C GLY A 178 -19.20 28.12 23.30
N ALA A 179 -18.49 27.63 24.32
CA ALA A 179 -17.11 28.03 24.62
C ALA A 179 -16.08 27.58 23.55
N LEU A 180 -16.42 26.59 22.71
CA LEU A 180 -15.51 26.01 21.73
C LEU A 180 -15.33 26.88 20.47
N GLN A 181 -16.08 27.98 20.33
CA GLN A 181 -15.96 28.93 19.21
C GLN A 181 -16.14 28.27 17.83
N PHE A 182 -17.23 27.53 17.64
CA PHE A 182 -17.56 26.91 16.36
C PHE A 182 -17.55 27.95 15.23
N GLU A 183 -16.82 27.64 14.16
CA GLU A 183 -16.52 28.54 13.04
C GLU A 183 -17.72 28.69 12.10
N ASP A 184 -18.40 27.58 11.80
CA ASP A 184 -19.61 27.53 10.95
C ASP A 184 -20.89 27.41 11.78
N GLY A 185 -20.76 26.95 13.03
CA GLY A 185 -21.84 26.85 14.01
C GLY A 185 -22.61 25.52 13.93
N LEU A 186 -23.12 25.10 15.09
CA LEU A 186 -23.94 23.90 15.19
C LEU A 186 -25.38 24.17 14.73
N GLN A 187 -25.97 23.22 14.01
CA GLN A 187 -27.38 23.23 13.65
C GLN A 187 -28.09 22.02 14.22
N TRP A 188 -29.37 22.17 14.55
CA TRP A 188 -30.16 21.13 15.18
C TRP A 188 -31.49 20.95 14.45
N SER A 189 -31.86 19.71 14.15
CA SER A 189 -33.20 19.39 13.62
C SER A 189 -34.28 19.50 14.70
N ASP A 190 -35.56 19.45 14.29
CA ASP A 190 -36.71 19.39 15.21
C ASP A 190 -36.67 18.17 16.16
N ARG A 191 -35.91 17.12 15.79
CA ARG A 191 -35.68 15.95 16.64
C ARG A 191 -34.39 16.05 17.47
N ALA A 192 -33.77 17.23 17.55
CA ALA A 192 -32.50 17.48 18.22
C ALA A 192 -31.31 16.63 17.73
N ARG A 193 -31.33 16.21 16.46
CA ARG A 193 -30.11 15.72 15.77
C ARG A 193 -29.17 16.86 15.42
N LEU A 194 -27.87 16.65 15.66
CA LEU A 194 -26.82 17.61 15.40
C LEU A 194 -26.32 17.56 13.95
N SER A 195 -26.19 18.74 13.35
CA SER A 195 -25.44 19.01 12.14
C SER A 195 -24.26 19.94 12.44
N ALA A 196 -23.11 19.68 11.84
CA ALA A 196 -21.90 20.48 12.00
C ALA A 196 -21.02 20.40 10.74
N SER A 197 -20.10 21.34 10.57
CA SER A 197 -18.98 21.18 9.64
C SER A 197 -17.93 20.21 10.20
N VAL A 198 -17.03 19.69 9.37
CA VAL A 198 -15.98 18.75 9.80
C VAL A 198 -15.02 19.36 10.82
N ARG A 199 -14.68 20.64 10.63
CA ARG A 199 -13.83 21.38 11.59
C ARG A 199 -14.55 21.69 12.89
N ASP A 200 -15.84 21.96 12.88
CA ASP A 200 -16.58 22.18 14.13
C ASP A 200 -16.82 20.88 14.90
N PHE A 201 -17.01 19.77 14.19
CA PHE A 201 -17.05 18.46 14.83
C PHE A 201 -15.70 18.09 15.44
N ALA A 202 -14.58 18.39 14.74
CA ALA A 202 -13.23 18.19 15.27
C ALA A 202 -12.97 18.99 16.55
N ARG A 203 -13.63 20.14 16.79
CA ARG A 203 -13.51 20.89 18.05
C ARG A 203 -14.09 20.12 19.24
N ILE A 204 -15.17 19.35 19.02
CA ILE A 204 -15.78 18.49 20.04
C ILE A 204 -14.83 17.33 20.38
N ASP A 205 -14.26 16.69 19.35
CA ASP A 205 -13.24 15.64 19.53
C ASP A 205 -12.00 16.19 20.26
N TRP A 206 -11.57 17.41 19.92
CA TRP A 206 -10.43 18.08 20.56
C TRP A 206 -10.67 18.39 22.03
N LEU A 207 -11.90 18.75 22.42
CA LEU A 207 -12.28 18.90 23.83
C LEU A 207 -12.12 17.58 24.61
N TRP A 208 -12.54 16.46 24.02
CA TRP A 208 -12.40 15.13 24.61
C TRP A 208 -10.94 14.70 24.73
N LEU A 209 -10.15 14.89 23.67
CA LEU A 209 -8.72 14.65 23.68
C LEU A 209 -8.03 15.44 24.80
N ASN A 210 -8.41 16.70 24.97
CA ASN A 210 -7.87 17.61 25.99
C ASN A 210 -8.56 17.50 27.36
N LYS A 211 -9.32 16.42 27.59
CA LYS A 211 -9.93 16.09 28.88
C LYS A 211 -10.74 17.25 29.47
N GLY A 212 -11.52 17.93 28.63
CA GLY A 212 -12.41 19.02 29.03
C GLY A 212 -11.76 20.39 29.14
N ARG A 213 -10.45 20.49 28.84
CA ARG A 213 -9.74 21.78 28.77
C ARG A 213 -9.96 22.42 27.40
N TRP A 214 -10.16 23.74 27.39
CA TRP A 214 -10.21 24.56 26.19
C TRP A 214 -9.45 25.87 26.43
N GLY A 215 -8.26 26.00 25.84
CA GLY A 215 -7.36 27.11 26.10
C GLY A 215 -6.87 27.11 27.56
N ASP A 216 -7.10 28.23 28.24
CA ASP A 216 -6.80 28.45 29.65
C ASP A 216 -7.91 27.96 30.60
N LYS A 217 -9.04 27.48 30.08
CA LYS A 217 -10.23 27.10 30.87
C LYS A 217 -10.42 25.60 30.96
N GLN A 218 -10.75 25.11 32.15
CA GLN A 218 -11.30 23.77 32.35
C GLN A 218 -12.83 23.85 32.28
N LEU A 219 -13.42 23.48 31.14
CA LEU A 219 -14.87 23.56 30.93
C LEU A 219 -15.63 22.44 31.63
N LEU A 220 -15.07 21.22 31.61
CA LEU A 220 -15.56 20.06 32.34
C LEU A 220 -14.43 19.45 33.17
N PRO A 221 -14.63 19.03 34.41
CA PRO A 221 -13.60 18.36 35.22
C PRO A 221 -12.92 17.18 34.51
N ARG A 222 -11.59 17.09 34.61
CA ARG A 222 -10.77 16.02 34.02
C ARG A 222 -11.28 14.61 34.35
N ARG A 223 -11.83 14.41 35.56
CA ARG A 223 -12.35 13.12 36.04
C ARG A 223 -13.35 12.46 35.09
N TYR A 224 -14.18 13.24 34.37
CA TYR A 224 -15.14 12.67 33.42
C TYR A 224 -14.45 11.93 32.28
N PHE A 225 -13.32 12.46 31.81
CA PHE A 225 -12.58 11.87 30.71
C PHE A 225 -11.68 10.73 31.20
N ASP A 226 -11.11 10.86 32.40
CA ASP A 226 -10.33 9.76 33.00
C ASP A 226 -11.21 8.54 33.34
N GLU A 227 -12.47 8.73 33.72
CA GLU A 227 -13.40 7.66 34.10
C GLU A 227 -14.25 7.13 32.93
N TYR A 228 -14.72 8.01 32.04
CA TYR A 228 -15.73 7.68 31.03
C TYR A 228 -15.21 7.68 29.58
N CYS A 229 -13.96 8.08 29.34
CA CYS A 229 -13.26 7.75 28.10
C CYS A 229 -12.67 6.33 28.19
N ALA A 230 -13.52 5.36 28.52
CA ALA A 230 -13.20 3.95 28.63
C ALA A 230 -14.47 3.10 28.41
N PRO A 231 -14.35 1.83 27.98
CA PRO A 231 -15.50 0.93 27.88
C PRO A 231 -16.27 0.85 29.19
N GLN A 232 -17.60 0.95 29.10
CA GLN A 232 -18.53 0.79 30.22
C GLN A 232 -19.35 -0.50 30.10
N THR A 233 -19.19 -1.22 29.00
CA THR A 233 -19.82 -2.50 28.73
C THR A 233 -18.91 -3.64 29.20
N PRO A 234 -19.42 -4.60 29.99
CA PRO A 234 -18.66 -5.82 30.30
C PRO A 234 -18.30 -6.60 29.02
N LYS A 235 -17.13 -7.26 29.02
CA LYS A 235 -16.63 -8.02 27.86
C LYS A 235 -17.49 -9.25 27.54
N ASP A 236 -18.08 -9.84 28.56
CA ASP A 236 -18.91 -11.05 28.53
C ASP A 236 -20.42 -10.74 28.48
N LEU A 237 -20.80 -9.48 28.34
CA LEU A 237 -22.21 -9.09 28.26
C LEU A 237 -22.87 -9.71 27.02
N ALA A 238 -24.01 -10.37 27.23
CA ALA A 238 -24.79 -10.96 26.16
C ALA A 238 -25.34 -9.90 25.20
N LEU A 239 -25.50 -10.27 23.93
CA LEU A 239 -26.24 -9.46 22.96
C LEU A 239 -27.74 -9.61 23.20
N SER A 240 -28.50 -8.56 22.89
CA SER A 240 -29.96 -8.62 22.95
C SER A 240 -30.50 -9.67 21.97
N SER A 241 -31.42 -10.49 22.46
CA SER A 241 -32.15 -11.50 21.69
C SER A 241 -32.95 -10.86 20.55
N ASP A 242 -33.10 -11.53 19.41
CA ASP A 242 -33.92 -11.01 18.31
C ASP A 242 -35.39 -10.88 18.73
N ALA A 243 -35.96 -9.71 18.52
CA ALA A 243 -37.27 -9.33 19.03
C ALA A 243 -37.80 -8.07 18.34
N GLU A 244 -39.13 -7.98 18.21
CA GLU A 244 -39.79 -6.77 17.73
C GLU A 244 -39.50 -5.57 18.64
N THR A 245 -39.41 -4.39 18.02
CA THR A 245 -39.14 -3.15 18.75
C THR A 245 -40.39 -2.72 19.52
N ASN A 246 -40.30 -2.66 20.85
CA ASN A 246 -41.40 -2.25 21.72
C ASN A 246 -41.25 -0.80 22.22
N ASP A 247 -41.59 0.18 21.37
CA ASP A 247 -41.57 1.61 21.73
C ASP A 247 -42.84 2.03 22.51
N TYR A 248 -43.01 1.50 23.72
CA TYR A 248 -44.23 1.73 24.52
C TYR A 248 -44.44 3.19 24.97
N LEU A 249 -43.38 4.02 24.97
CA LEU A 249 -43.51 5.46 25.24
C LEU A 249 -43.83 6.28 23.97
N GLN A 250 -43.83 5.65 22.79
CA GLN A 250 -44.05 6.29 21.48
C GLN A 250 -43.09 7.47 21.24
N ILE A 251 -41.85 7.36 21.72
CA ILE A 251 -40.85 8.44 21.61
C ILE A 251 -40.15 8.45 20.26
N GLY A 252 -40.26 7.36 19.50
CA GLY A 252 -39.60 7.15 18.23
C GLY A 252 -38.11 6.87 18.37
N THR A 253 -37.42 6.95 17.24
CA THR A 253 -35.99 6.64 17.13
C THR A 253 -35.16 7.89 16.87
N TYR A 254 -33.92 7.87 17.37
CA TYR A 254 -32.88 8.84 17.00
C TYR A 254 -32.53 8.78 15.50
N GLY A 255 -32.86 7.68 14.81
CA GLY A 255 -32.72 7.55 13.36
C GLY A 255 -32.56 6.12 12.85
N GLY A 256 -32.48 5.14 13.74
CA GLY A 256 -32.17 3.74 13.43
C GLY A 256 -33.03 2.72 14.17
N GLY A 257 -32.57 1.47 14.20
CA GLY A 257 -33.24 0.37 14.90
C GLY A 257 -32.97 0.31 16.40
N SER A 258 -33.64 -0.63 17.09
CA SER A 258 -33.38 -0.96 18.49
C SER A 258 -32.21 -1.94 18.67
N ASN A 259 -31.71 -2.55 17.59
CA ASN A 259 -30.49 -3.37 17.55
C ASN A 259 -29.83 -3.26 16.15
N HIS A 260 -28.96 -2.27 15.94
CA HIS A 260 -28.91 -1.64 14.62
C HIS A 260 -27.70 -1.91 13.69
N PHE A 261 -26.46 -2.20 14.11
CA PHE A 261 -25.42 -2.48 13.08
C PHE A 261 -24.16 -3.23 13.48
N SER A 262 -23.86 -3.44 14.76
CA SER A 262 -22.61 -4.07 15.16
C SER A 262 -22.79 -4.80 16.46
N ASP A 263 -22.25 -6.00 16.56
CA ASP A 263 -22.21 -6.83 17.78
C ASP A 263 -20.90 -6.66 18.55
N ALA A 264 -20.03 -5.72 18.14
CA ALA A 264 -18.70 -5.53 18.71
C ALA A 264 -18.68 -4.67 19.98
N GLY A 265 -19.83 -4.18 20.45
CA GLY A 265 -19.91 -3.24 21.56
C GLY A 265 -19.57 -3.79 22.96
N PRO A 266 -19.87 -5.05 23.32
CA PRO A 266 -19.44 -5.63 24.60
C PRO A 266 -17.91 -5.57 24.77
N GLY A 267 -17.44 -4.88 25.81
CA GLY A 267 -16.01 -4.65 26.08
C GLY A 267 -15.38 -3.45 25.38
N ALA A 268 -16.09 -2.80 24.44
CA ALA A 268 -15.51 -1.78 23.57
C ALA A 268 -16.40 -0.52 23.40
N TYR A 269 -17.46 -0.34 24.21
CA TYR A 269 -18.37 0.79 24.10
C TYR A 269 -18.65 1.45 25.46
N GLY A 270 -18.84 2.77 25.48
CA GLY A 270 -19.14 3.50 26.72
C GLY A 270 -19.36 4.99 26.48
N PHE A 271 -20.34 5.58 27.17
CA PHE A 271 -20.73 7.00 27.05
C PHE A 271 -20.71 7.51 25.60
N ASN A 272 -21.33 6.71 24.73
CA ASN A 272 -21.52 6.92 23.31
C ASN A 272 -20.27 6.88 22.42
N TRP A 273 -19.12 6.47 22.95
CA TRP A 273 -17.87 6.24 22.22
C TRP A 273 -17.58 4.75 22.01
N TRP A 274 -16.89 4.46 20.91
CA TRP A 274 -16.24 3.18 20.64
C TRP A 274 -14.76 3.25 21.05
N PHE A 275 -14.21 2.17 21.59
CA PHE A 275 -12.84 2.11 22.11
C PHE A 275 -12.03 1.00 21.48
N ASN A 276 -10.73 1.21 21.33
CA ASN A 276 -9.82 0.21 20.78
C ASN A 276 -9.48 -0.91 21.78
N GLU A 277 -10.48 -1.69 22.19
CA GLU A 277 -10.33 -2.77 23.17
C GLU A 277 -10.59 -4.16 22.59
N THR A 278 -10.34 -5.18 23.40
CA THR A 278 -10.75 -6.56 23.12
C THR A 278 -12.20 -6.76 23.57
N GLY A 279 -12.99 -7.49 22.78
CA GLY A 279 -14.41 -7.73 23.05
C GLY A 279 -14.84 -9.15 22.73
N GLY A 280 -16.09 -9.49 23.01
CA GLY A 280 -16.62 -10.86 22.85
C GLY A 280 -16.50 -11.42 21.42
N THR A 281 -16.63 -10.57 20.39
CA THR A 281 -16.51 -10.96 18.96
C THR A 281 -15.07 -10.97 18.44
N HIS A 282 -14.12 -10.43 19.21
CA HIS A 282 -12.72 -10.26 18.86
C HIS A 282 -11.84 -10.42 20.11
N PRO A 283 -11.76 -11.63 20.70
CA PRO A 283 -11.08 -11.82 21.99
C PRO A 283 -9.56 -11.81 21.88
N GLN A 284 -9.00 -12.08 20.70
CA GLN A 284 -7.56 -12.22 20.46
C GLN A 284 -6.89 -10.94 19.94
N THR A 285 -7.68 -9.97 19.48
CA THR A 285 -7.19 -8.74 18.85
C THR A 285 -8.03 -7.56 19.31
N ARG A 286 -7.45 -6.35 19.34
CA ARG A 286 -8.24 -5.13 19.60
C ARG A 286 -9.15 -4.83 18.40
N MET A 287 -10.19 -4.03 18.62
CA MET A 287 -11.13 -3.59 17.58
C MET A 287 -10.42 -3.03 16.33
N TRP A 288 -9.38 -2.21 16.53
CA TRP A 288 -8.49 -1.65 15.50
C TRP A 288 -7.03 -2.07 15.80
N PRO A 289 -6.60 -3.25 15.33
CA PRO A 289 -5.37 -3.89 15.81
C PRO A 289 -4.08 -3.10 15.56
N ASP A 290 -4.06 -2.29 14.49
CA ASP A 290 -2.89 -1.52 14.06
C ASP A 290 -2.86 -0.08 14.61
N ALA A 291 -3.76 0.24 15.55
CA ALA A 291 -3.84 1.53 16.24
C ALA A 291 -3.46 1.43 17.74
N PRO A 292 -3.10 2.54 18.39
CA PRO A 292 -2.85 2.60 19.84
C PRO A 292 -4.05 2.15 20.67
N ALA A 293 -3.77 1.58 21.84
CA ALA A 293 -4.80 1.10 22.76
C ALA A 293 -5.73 2.22 23.27
N ASP A 294 -5.26 3.46 23.31
CA ASP A 294 -6.03 4.63 23.76
C ASP A 294 -6.81 5.31 22.63
N MET A 295 -6.80 4.77 21.41
CA MET A 295 -7.66 5.26 20.34
C MET A 295 -9.14 5.02 20.69
N PHE A 296 -9.97 6.03 20.44
CA PHE A 296 -11.42 5.91 20.50
C PHE A 296 -12.08 6.64 19.32
N MET A 297 -13.32 6.27 19.00
CA MET A 297 -14.02 6.75 17.81
C MET A 297 -15.50 7.01 18.05
N SER A 298 -16.04 7.97 17.31
CA SER A 298 -17.48 8.06 17.04
C SER A 298 -17.74 7.46 15.66
N ILE A 299 -18.79 6.61 15.54
CA ILE A 299 -19.15 5.93 14.29
C ILE A 299 -20.59 6.26 13.92
N GLY A 300 -20.76 6.77 12.71
CA GLY A 300 -22.02 7.31 12.22
C GLY A 300 -22.41 6.74 10.86
N ALA A 301 -23.72 6.60 10.66
CA ALA A 301 -24.27 6.17 9.38
C ALA A 301 -23.85 7.10 8.23
N ARG A 302 -23.79 6.54 7.02
CA ARG A 302 -23.29 7.22 5.82
C ARG A 302 -21.85 7.72 5.97
N GLY A 303 -21.02 7.04 6.77
CA GLY A 303 -19.60 7.36 6.83
C GLY A 303 -19.21 8.61 7.62
N ASN A 304 -20.10 9.11 8.48
CA ASN A 304 -19.80 10.23 9.36
C ASN A 304 -19.10 9.70 10.61
N SER A 305 -17.78 9.80 10.70
CA SER A 305 -17.00 9.21 11.80
C SER A 305 -15.86 10.12 12.23
N SER A 306 -15.44 9.97 13.48
CA SER A 306 -14.23 10.61 14.02
C SER A 306 -13.38 9.61 14.79
N ALA A 307 -12.06 9.76 14.70
CA ALA A 307 -11.08 9.00 15.45
C ALA A 307 -10.14 9.92 16.23
N VAL A 308 -9.88 9.57 17.49
CA VAL A 308 -9.10 10.36 18.42
C VAL A 308 -7.99 9.48 18.98
N ILE A 309 -6.75 9.95 18.95
CA ILE A 309 -5.59 9.30 19.57
C ILE A 309 -4.95 10.25 20.58
N PRO A 310 -5.29 10.14 21.87
CA PRO A 310 -4.76 11.02 22.91
C PRO A 310 -3.23 10.98 23.02
N SER A 311 -2.62 9.79 23.01
CA SER A 311 -1.18 9.57 23.15
C SER A 311 -0.35 10.23 22.05
N LEU A 312 -0.96 10.47 20.88
CA LEU A 312 -0.34 11.11 19.72
C LEU A 312 -0.90 12.51 19.44
N ASN A 313 -1.80 13.00 20.30
CA ASN A 313 -2.40 14.33 20.20
C ASN A 313 -3.02 14.60 18.81
N ALA A 314 -3.77 13.62 18.30
CA ALA A 314 -4.25 13.61 16.93
C ALA A 314 -5.76 13.28 16.83
N VAL A 315 -6.43 13.92 15.88
CA VAL A 315 -7.84 13.69 15.54
C VAL A 315 -7.98 13.56 14.02
N LEU A 316 -8.74 12.57 13.57
CA LEU A 316 -9.19 12.39 12.18
C LEU A 316 -10.72 12.48 12.15
N VAL A 317 -11.26 13.41 11.36
CA VAL A 317 -12.70 13.60 11.19
C VAL A 317 -13.06 13.46 9.71
N CYS A 318 -14.05 12.64 9.40
CA CYS A 318 -14.56 12.51 8.04
C CYS A 318 -16.08 12.36 8.03
N ALA A 319 -16.75 13.24 7.30
CA ALA A 319 -18.17 13.14 6.97
C ALA A 319 -18.32 12.55 5.57
N GLU A 320 -19.33 11.70 5.40
CA GLU A 320 -19.63 11.04 4.12
C GLU A 320 -18.47 10.22 3.53
N GLY A 321 -17.59 9.71 4.40
CA GLY A 321 -16.45 8.89 4.00
C GLY A 321 -16.81 7.41 3.79
N ASP A 322 -16.17 6.76 2.83
CA ASP A 322 -16.28 5.31 2.64
C ASP A 322 -15.34 4.54 3.59
N TRP A 323 -15.80 4.36 4.82
CA TRP A 323 -15.12 3.55 5.82
C TRP A 323 -15.34 2.04 5.63
N GLN A 324 -16.28 1.62 4.77
CA GLN A 324 -16.88 0.28 4.74
C GLN A 324 -17.44 -0.15 6.12
N ASP A 325 -17.49 -1.45 6.37
CA ASP A 325 -18.12 -2.03 7.57
C ASP A 325 -17.17 -2.05 8.77
N ASN A 326 -17.75 -1.90 9.96
CA ASN A 326 -17.08 -2.00 11.25
C ASN A 326 -16.68 -3.46 11.58
N SER A 327 -15.62 -3.94 10.92
CA SER A 327 -15.10 -5.30 11.05
C SER A 327 -14.05 -5.36 12.16
N ALA A 328 -14.50 -5.41 13.42
CA ALA A 328 -13.64 -5.45 14.59
C ALA A 328 -12.58 -6.58 14.49
N GLY A 329 -11.32 -6.25 14.78
CA GLY A 329 -10.20 -7.20 14.78
C GLY A 329 -9.67 -7.62 13.40
N ASN A 330 -10.39 -7.33 12.30
CA ASN A 330 -9.95 -7.68 10.95
C ASN A 330 -8.97 -6.65 10.40
N ARG A 331 -7.66 -6.91 10.47
CA ARG A 331 -6.60 -6.00 9.97
C ARG A 331 -6.74 -5.63 8.49
N ASN A 332 -7.40 -6.47 7.70
CA ASN A 332 -7.58 -6.28 6.26
C ASN A 332 -8.84 -5.46 5.91
N SER A 333 -9.67 -5.10 6.88
CA SER A 333 -10.82 -4.21 6.61
C SER A 333 -10.33 -2.81 6.23
N LYS A 334 -11.08 -2.12 5.36
CA LYS A 334 -10.71 -0.77 4.93
C LYS A 334 -10.60 0.20 6.11
N GLN A 335 -11.59 0.19 7.01
CA GLN A 335 -11.55 0.99 8.24
C GLN A 335 -10.27 0.75 9.06
N ASN A 336 -9.92 -0.51 9.33
CA ASN A 336 -8.77 -0.82 10.19
C ASN A 336 -7.44 -0.42 9.52
N ARG A 337 -7.33 -0.57 8.20
CA ARG A 337 -6.16 -0.06 7.45
C ARG A 337 -6.08 1.47 7.53
N ILE A 338 -7.19 2.18 7.36
CA ILE A 338 -7.21 3.65 7.45
C ILE A 338 -6.79 4.12 8.84
N LEU A 339 -7.30 3.48 9.90
CA LEU A 339 -6.99 3.85 11.29
C LEU A 339 -5.54 3.53 11.66
N GLY A 340 -5.02 2.37 11.24
CA GLY A 340 -3.62 2.03 11.44
C GLY A 340 -2.68 2.94 10.64
N ARG A 341 -3.05 3.30 9.39
CA ARG A 341 -2.31 4.27 8.57
C ARG A 341 -2.33 5.65 9.21
N PHE A 342 -3.48 6.11 9.70
CA PHE A 342 -3.61 7.37 10.43
C PHE A 342 -2.71 7.39 11.65
N ALA A 343 -2.76 6.34 12.48
CA ALA A 343 -1.92 6.21 13.66
C ALA A 343 -0.42 6.28 13.31
N ARG A 344 0.04 5.49 12.32
CA ARG A 344 1.46 5.51 11.87
C ARG A 344 1.85 6.87 11.31
N ALA A 345 0.98 7.51 10.53
CA ALA A 345 1.22 8.83 9.94
C ALA A 345 1.43 9.91 11.00
N VAL A 346 0.80 9.80 12.17
CA VAL A 346 0.95 10.75 13.29
C VAL A 346 1.94 10.29 14.37
N GLY A 347 2.79 9.30 14.06
CA GLY A 347 3.93 8.90 14.88
C GLY A 347 3.75 7.62 15.69
N TYR A 348 2.68 6.84 15.46
CA TYR A 348 2.54 5.53 16.11
C TYR A 348 3.56 4.54 15.57
N LYS A 349 4.31 3.93 16.48
CA LYS A 349 5.11 2.74 16.22
C LYS A 349 4.45 1.60 17.00
N PRO A 350 3.81 0.62 16.34
CA PRO A 350 3.31 -0.56 17.03
C PRO A 350 4.44 -1.16 17.87
N ALA A 351 4.13 -1.58 19.10
CA ALA A 351 5.11 -2.28 19.94
C ALA A 351 5.77 -3.39 19.11
N GLU A 352 7.11 -3.50 19.18
CA GLU A 352 7.91 -4.41 18.37
C GLU A 352 7.18 -5.74 18.22
N ILE A 353 6.70 -5.96 17.02
CA ILE A 353 6.12 -7.21 16.64
C ILE A 353 7.28 -8.20 16.75
N SER A 354 7.25 -9.07 17.76
CA SER A 354 8.30 -10.07 18.06
C SER A 354 8.49 -11.15 16.98
N HIS A 355 7.97 -10.90 15.77
CA HIS A 355 8.05 -11.77 14.61
C HIS A 355 8.39 -10.95 13.36
N HIS A 356 9.13 -11.56 12.44
CA HIS A 356 9.33 -11.03 11.10
C HIS A 356 8.02 -11.12 10.32
N ALA A 357 7.64 -10.08 9.58
CA ALA A 357 6.45 -10.16 8.74
C ALA A 357 6.74 -11.02 7.51
N LYS A 358 5.76 -11.84 7.13
CA LYS A 358 5.77 -12.55 5.84
C LYS A 358 6.05 -11.57 4.69
N TRP A 359 6.77 -12.03 3.67
CA TRP A 359 7.24 -11.30 2.49
C TRP A 359 8.34 -10.26 2.72
N GLN A 360 8.66 -9.91 3.96
CA GLN A 360 9.83 -9.06 4.23
C GLN A 360 11.09 -9.93 4.34
N PRO A 361 12.21 -9.53 3.71
CA PRO A 361 13.41 -10.34 3.72
C PRO A 361 13.99 -10.52 5.12
N TYR A 362 14.34 -11.75 5.45
CA TYR A 362 15.15 -12.14 6.59
C TYR A 362 16.59 -12.39 6.14
N THR A 363 17.53 -11.65 6.70
CA THR A 363 18.95 -11.75 6.33
C THR A 363 19.71 -12.60 7.34
N VAL A 364 20.37 -13.65 6.85
CA VAL A 364 21.39 -14.39 7.62
C VAL A 364 22.75 -13.81 7.25
N SER A 365 23.48 -13.32 8.25
CA SER A 365 24.88 -12.92 8.11
C SER A 365 25.71 -13.69 9.13
N VAL A 366 26.73 -14.39 8.67
CA VAL A 366 27.60 -15.22 9.50
C VAL A 366 29.07 -14.83 9.30
N ALA A 367 29.87 -14.99 10.34
CA ALA A 367 31.32 -14.79 10.27
C ALA A 367 31.97 -16.07 9.71
N GLY A 368 32.57 -15.95 8.52
CA GLY A 368 33.28 -17.01 7.82
C GLY A 368 34.76 -16.71 7.66
N PRO A 369 35.43 -17.34 6.67
CA PRO A 369 36.82 -17.04 6.35
C PRO A 369 36.98 -15.56 5.99
N SER A 370 37.93 -14.87 6.63
CA SER A 370 38.29 -13.51 6.26
C SER A 370 38.98 -13.51 4.90
N THR A 371 38.54 -12.62 4.01
CA THR A 371 38.98 -12.55 2.62
C THR A 371 38.75 -11.13 2.07
N SER A 372 39.05 -10.92 0.79
CA SER A 372 38.78 -9.66 0.08
C SER A 372 38.46 -9.91 -1.38
N GLU A 373 37.87 -8.93 -2.04
CA GLU A 373 37.52 -9.00 -3.48
C GLU A 373 38.69 -9.47 -4.35
N GLY A 374 39.92 -9.08 -4.00
CA GLY A 374 41.16 -9.43 -4.70
C GLY A 374 41.94 -10.63 -4.14
N ALA A 375 41.43 -11.34 -3.14
CA ALA A 375 42.18 -12.40 -2.44
C ALA A 375 42.37 -13.68 -3.28
N ASP A 376 43.35 -14.49 -2.86
CA ASP A 376 43.58 -15.87 -3.26
C ASP A 376 43.62 -16.73 -1.98
N PRO A 377 42.72 -17.71 -1.78
CA PRO A 377 41.64 -18.17 -2.68
C PRO A 377 40.60 -17.10 -3.00
N ASN A 378 40.02 -17.16 -4.21
CA ASN A 378 39.04 -16.18 -4.67
C ASN A 378 37.68 -16.40 -3.95
N PRO A 379 37.15 -15.39 -3.22
CA PRO A 379 35.91 -15.53 -2.47
C PRO A 379 34.68 -15.88 -3.31
N PHE A 380 34.68 -15.56 -4.61
CA PHE A 380 33.52 -15.75 -5.48
C PHE A 380 33.54 -17.09 -6.20
N THR A 381 34.72 -17.65 -6.51
CA THR A 381 34.84 -18.95 -7.18
C THR A 381 35.10 -20.09 -6.21
N ASP A 382 35.95 -19.85 -5.20
CA ASP A 382 36.55 -20.92 -4.39
C ASP A 382 35.85 -21.14 -3.04
N PHE A 383 34.73 -20.45 -2.85
CA PHE A 383 33.87 -20.56 -1.69
C PHE A 383 32.42 -20.64 -2.13
N ARG A 384 31.63 -21.46 -1.43
CA ARG A 384 30.19 -21.60 -1.67
C ARG A 384 29.46 -21.64 -0.35
N MET A 385 28.75 -20.57 -0.04
CA MET A 385 27.75 -20.56 1.03
C MET A 385 26.36 -20.84 0.44
N THR A 386 25.59 -21.69 1.12
CA THR A 386 24.17 -21.92 0.85
C THR A 386 23.46 -22.06 2.18
N VAL A 387 22.26 -21.47 2.31
CA VAL A 387 21.46 -21.56 3.53
C VAL A 387 20.15 -22.27 3.21
N THR A 388 19.85 -23.34 3.95
CA THR A 388 18.59 -24.07 3.83
C THR A 388 17.65 -23.62 4.94
N PHE A 389 16.55 -22.96 4.56
CA PHE A 389 15.46 -22.57 5.45
C PHE A 389 14.39 -23.66 5.48
N THR A 390 13.86 -23.97 6.67
CA THR A 390 12.90 -25.07 6.89
C THR A 390 11.73 -24.61 7.73
N HIS A 391 10.51 -24.92 7.25
CA HIS A 391 9.25 -24.74 7.96
C HIS A 391 8.36 -25.97 7.78
N GLY A 392 8.07 -26.69 8.86
CA GLY A 392 7.37 -27.97 8.78
C GLY A 392 8.08 -28.95 7.83
N GLY A 393 7.41 -29.33 6.74
CA GLY A 393 7.98 -30.20 5.68
C GLY A 393 8.62 -29.44 4.51
N LYS A 394 8.53 -28.11 4.48
CA LYS A 394 9.04 -27.27 3.38
C LYS A 394 10.51 -26.93 3.60
N GLN A 395 11.29 -26.94 2.52
CA GLN A 395 12.67 -26.48 2.50
C GLN A 395 12.88 -25.50 1.34
N VAL A 396 13.61 -24.41 1.62
CA VAL A 396 14.01 -23.41 0.64
C VAL A 396 15.52 -23.26 0.70
N VAL A 397 16.21 -23.45 -0.42
CA VAL A 397 17.67 -23.43 -0.50
C VAL A 397 18.12 -22.14 -1.16
N VAL A 398 18.76 -21.27 -0.38
CA VAL A 398 19.13 -19.92 -0.82
C VAL A 398 20.65 -19.86 -1.01
N PRO A 399 21.15 -19.42 -2.18
CA PRO A 399 22.58 -19.17 -2.35
C PRO A 399 23.03 -17.95 -1.50
N GLY A 400 24.17 -18.09 -0.83
CA GLY A 400 24.82 -16.99 -0.13
C GLY A 400 26.05 -16.47 -0.87
N TYR A 401 26.53 -15.30 -0.46
CA TYR A 401 27.61 -14.54 -1.10
C TYR A 401 28.56 -13.90 -0.08
N PHE A 402 29.73 -13.47 -0.54
CA PHE A 402 30.70 -12.71 0.27
C PHE A 402 30.29 -11.24 0.38
N ALA A 403 30.16 -10.73 1.61
CA ALA A 403 29.61 -9.40 1.91
C ALA A 403 30.62 -8.49 2.62
N ALA A 404 31.93 -8.70 2.41
CA ALA A 404 33.00 -7.92 3.03
C ALA A 404 32.83 -7.78 4.56
N ASP A 405 32.67 -6.57 5.07
CA ASP A 405 32.47 -6.27 6.50
C ASP A 405 30.99 -6.31 6.95
N GLY A 406 30.07 -6.65 6.03
CA GLY A 406 28.63 -6.68 6.26
C GLY A 406 27.95 -5.31 6.22
N ASN A 407 28.68 -4.22 6.00
CA ASN A 407 28.15 -2.86 5.91
C ASN A 407 28.83 -2.07 4.77
N ALA A 408 29.20 -2.75 3.68
CA ALA A 408 30.00 -2.21 2.59
C ALA A 408 29.33 -1.02 1.89
N VAL A 409 27.99 -0.93 1.93
CA VAL A 409 27.23 0.26 1.50
C VAL A 409 27.72 1.55 2.18
N GLU A 410 28.03 1.51 3.48
CA GLU A 410 28.50 2.67 4.25
C GLU A 410 30.02 2.76 4.32
N THR A 411 30.72 1.63 4.34
CA THR A 411 32.17 1.61 4.60
C THR A 411 33.01 1.58 3.32
N SER A 412 32.42 1.24 2.17
CA SER A 412 33.14 0.91 0.94
C SER A 412 34.18 -0.21 1.14
N ALA A 413 33.93 -1.13 2.10
CA ALA A 413 34.85 -2.23 2.37
C ALA A 413 34.87 -3.25 1.23
N ASP A 414 36.08 -3.60 0.80
CA ASP A 414 36.39 -4.68 -0.16
C ASP A 414 36.84 -5.98 0.55
N ALA A 415 36.92 -5.96 1.88
CA ALA A 415 37.46 -7.02 2.70
C ALA A 415 36.69 -7.18 4.01
N GLY A 416 36.70 -8.39 4.55
CA GLY A 416 36.08 -8.71 5.83
C GLY A 416 35.85 -10.21 5.95
N ASP A 417 34.96 -10.59 6.86
CA ASP A 417 34.66 -11.99 7.17
C ASP A 417 33.15 -12.30 7.10
N VAL A 418 32.33 -11.38 6.60
CA VAL A 418 30.88 -11.56 6.57
C VAL A 418 30.43 -12.25 5.29
N TRP A 419 29.62 -13.28 5.47
CA TRP A 419 28.94 -14.00 4.40
C TRP A 419 27.43 -13.92 4.61
N ARG A 420 26.67 -13.68 3.54
CA ARG A 420 25.27 -13.27 3.64
C ARG A 420 24.36 -14.07 2.73
N ALA A 421 23.13 -14.31 3.18
CA ALA A 421 22.02 -14.80 2.38
C ALA A 421 20.72 -14.07 2.75
N HIS A 422 19.89 -13.75 1.75
CA HIS A 422 18.58 -13.12 1.94
C HIS A 422 17.45 -14.11 1.68
N PHE A 423 16.55 -14.26 2.65
CA PHE A 423 15.41 -15.16 2.56
C PHE A 423 14.09 -14.39 2.61
N MET A 424 13.20 -14.59 1.63
CA MET A 424 11.84 -14.07 1.67
C MET A 424 10.87 -15.15 2.20
N PRO A 425 10.46 -15.11 3.48
CA PRO A 425 9.50 -16.07 4.03
C PRO A 425 8.09 -15.84 3.48
N ASP A 426 7.42 -16.92 3.10
CA ASP A 426 6.07 -16.91 2.52
C ASP A 426 5.01 -17.63 3.38
N GLU A 427 5.41 -18.14 4.54
CA GLU A 427 4.52 -18.84 5.48
C GLU A 427 4.75 -18.38 6.93
N GLU A 428 3.66 -18.30 7.70
CA GLU A 428 3.67 -17.92 9.12
C GLU A 428 4.12 -19.08 10.01
N GLY A 429 4.76 -18.77 11.13
CA GLY A 429 5.21 -19.73 12.14
C GLY A 429 6.72 -19.75 12.33
N GLU A 430 7.20 -20.78 13.01
CA GLU A 430 8.64 -20.95 13.27
C GLU A 430 9.36 -21.44 12.00
N TRP A 431 10.44 -20.75 11.65
CA TRP A 431 11.39 -21.15 10.62
C TRP A 431 12.72 -21.47 11.28
N THR A 432 13.41 -22.47 10.76
CA THR A 432 14.80 -22.79 11.14
C THR A 432 15.68 -22.67 9.91
N TYR A 433 16.98 -22.45 10.09
CA TYR A 433 17.93 -22.47 8.99
C TYR A 433 19.17 -23.30 9.34
N ARG A 434 19.86 -23.79 8.30
CA ARG A 434 21.18 -24.40 8.37
C ARG A 434 22.09 -23.87 7.27
N VAL A 435 23.31 -23.49 7.63
CA VAL A 435 24.35 -23.06 6.70
C VAL A 435 25.13 -24.28 6.19
N SER A 436 25.35 -24.35 4.89
CA SER A 436 26.36 -25.19 4.22
C SER A 436 27.42 -24.27 3.66
N PHE A 437 28.69 -24.54 3.96
CA PHE A 437 29.80 -23.70 3.54
C PHE A 437 30.99 -24.54 3.08
N ARG A 438 31.25 -24.50 1.78
CA ARG A 438 32.31 -25.26 1.12
C ARG A 438 33.43 -24.34 0.64
N LYS A 439 34.65 -24.87 0.69
CA LYS A 439 35.87 -24.26 0.16
C LYS A 439 36.58 -25.23 -0.78
N GLY A 440 37.07 -24.73 -1.90
CA GLY A 440 37.88 -25.47 -2.86
C GLY A 440 37.83 -24.81 -4.24
N PRO A 441 38.71 -25.19 -5.18
CA PRO A 441 38.74 -24.57 -6.50
C PRO A 441 37.39 -24.64 -7.21
N ASN A 442 36.85 -23.50 -7.63
CA ASN A 442 35.60 -23.37 -8.42
C ASN A 442 34.34 -24.02 -7.78
N VAL A 443 34.30 -24.18 -6.46
CA VAL A 443 33.14 -24.80 -5.78
C VAL A 443 31.84 -24.01 -5.95
N ALA A 444 31.91 -22.70 -6.21
CA ALA A 444 30.75 -21.83 -6.37
C ALA A 444 29.84 -22.24 -7.54
N THR A 445 30.42 -22.78 -8.62
CA THR A 445 29.71 -23.15 -9.86
C THR A 445 29.63 -24.66 -10.09
N ALA A 446 30.13 -25.46 -9.14
CA ALA A 446 30.10 -26.92 -9.22
C ALA A 446 28.67 -27.49 -9.13
N ASP A 447 28.38 -28.50 -9.96
CA ASP A 447 27.05 -29.15 -9.99
C ASP A 447 26.74 -29.91 -8.68
N ASP A 448 27.73 -30.61 -8.10
CA ASP A 448 27.57 -31.27 -6.80
C ASP A 448 27.70 -30.23 -5.66
N PRO A 449 26.63 -29.97 -4.88
CA PRO A 449 26.65 -29.03 -3.76
C PRO A 449 27.64 -29.41 -2.65
N ASN A 450 28.13 -30.66 -2.62
CA ASN A 450 29.13 -31.14 -1.67
C ASN A 450 30.57 -31.04 -2.20
N THR A 451 30.80 -30.50 -3.39
CA THR A 451 32.16 -30.30 -3.92
C THR A 451 33.00 -29.45 -2.95
N GLY A 452 34.28 -29.80 -2.81
CA GLY A 452 35.21 -29.13 -1.88
C GLY A 452 35.11 -29.64 -0.44
N GLU A 453 35.83 -28.96 0.45
CA GLU A 453 35.88 -29.28 1.88
C GLU A 453 34.95 -28.34 2.66
N ALA A 454 34.29 -28.84 3.70
CA ALA A 454 33.54 -28.00 4.61
C ALA A 454 34.48 -27.01 5.31
N CYS A 455 34.11 -25.74 5.40
CA CYS A 455 34.85 -24.72 6.14
C CYS A 455 33.93 -23.99 7.11
N PRO A 456 34.43 -23.47 8.26
CA PRO A 456 33.58 -22.73 9.18
C PRO A 456 32.87 -21.55 8.51
N PRO A 457 31.61 -21.24 8.87
CA PRO A 457 30.77 -21.93 9.86
C PRO A 457 29.80 -23.00 9.27
N ASP A 458 30.28 -23.90 8.40
CA ASP A 458 29.47 -25.05 7.91
C ASP A 458 28.75 -25.76 9.07
N GLY A 459 27.44 -25.98 8.88
CA GLY A 459 26.58 -26.62 9.85
C GLY A 459 25.93 -25.67 10.88
N GLU A 460 26.24 -24.38 10.88
CA GLU A 460 25.59 -23.37 11.74
C GLU A 460 24.07 -23.36 11.53
N THR A 461 23.32 -23.17 12.62
CA THR A 461 21.85 -23.19 12.60
C THR A 461 21.26 -22.05 13.42
N GLY A 462 20.07 -21.60 13.04
CA GLY A 462 19.27 -20.68 13.85
C GLY A 462 17.77 -20.85 13.60
N SER A 463 16.98 -20.03 14.28
CA SER A 463 15.52 -20.02 14.14
C SER A 463 14.96 -18.60 14.30
N PHE A 464 13.84 -18.34 13.65
CA PHE A 464 13.10 -17.09 13.77
C PHE A 464 11.61 -17.35 13.53
N ARG A 465 10.77 -16.47 14.09
CA ARG A 465 9.32 -16.56 13.91
C ARG A 465 8.86 -15.59 12.84
N VAL A 466 8.05 -16.09 11.92
CA VAL A 466 7.31 -15.31 10.93
C VAL A 466 5.87 -15.16 11.39
N GLY A 467 5.31 -13.96 11.30
CA GLY A 467 3.88 -13.73 11.49
C GLY A 467 3.23 -13.19 10.23
N PRO A 468 1.96 -12.76 10.32
CA PRO A 468 1.17 -12.39 9.15
C PRO A 468 1.83 -11.24 8.38
N ALA A 469 1.51 -11.15 7.09
CA ALA A 469 1.87 -9.99 6.29
C ALA A 469 1.31 -8.73 6.95
N ASP A 470 2.11 -7.66 7.00
CA ASP A 470 1.63 -6.37 7.48
C ASP A 470 0.84 -5.69 6.35
N PRO A 471 -0.50 -5.53 6.47
CA PRO A 471 -1.32 -4.93 5.42
C PRO A 471 -1.03 -3.44 5.20
N LEU A 472 -0.24 -2.84 6.09
CA LEU A 472 0.25 -1.46 6.00
C LEU A 472 1.73 -1.38 5.65
N ALA A 473 2.38 -2.50 5.33
CA ALA A 473 3.74 -2.49 4.84
C ALA A 473 3.82 -1.72 3.51
N PRO A 474 4.91 -0.99 3.26
CA PRO A 474 5.08 -0.24 2.02
C PRO A 474 5.18 -1.18 0.82
N GLY A 475 4.72 -0.70 -0.33
CA GLY A 475 4.83 -1.34 -1.63
C GLY A 475 4.48 -2.83 -1.64
N PHE A 476 5.38 -3.66 -2.18
CA PHE A 476 5.09 -5.08 -2.43
C PHE A 476 5.04 -5.94 -1.17
N TYR A 477 5.59 -5.52 -0.04
CA TYR A 477 5.55 -6.32 1.19
C TYR A 477 4.11 -6.54 1.71
N SER A 478 3.19 -5.61 1.44
CA SER A 478 1.76 -5.80 1.74
C SER A 478 1.03 -6.67 0.71
N ALA A 479 1.59 -6.77 -0.51
CA ALA A 479 1.01 -7.51 -1.62
C ALA A 479 1.52 -8.96 -1.69
N GLY A 480 2.71 -9.24 -1.17
CA GLY A 480 3.43 -10.50 -1.29
C GLY A 480 4.16 -10.64 -2.62
N ALA A 481 4.77 -11.80 -2.86
CA ALA A 481 5.52 -12.07 -4.09
C ALA A 481 4.64 -11.95 -5.35
N LEU A 482 5.15 -11.37 -6.42
CA LEU A 482 4.51 -11.30 -7.74
C LEU A 482 4.84 -12.58 -8.52
N GLN A 483 3.81 -13.38 -8.82
CA GLN A 483 4.00 -14.73 -9.34
C GLN A 483 3.43 -14.90 -10.73
N TYR A 484 4.13 -15.69 -11.55
CA TYR A 484 3.54 -16.33 -12.71
C TYR A 484 2.68 -17.50 -12.24
N VAL A 485 1.37 -17.42 -12.49
CA VAL A 485 0.39 -18.40 -12.00
C VAL A 485 -0.12 -19.33 -13.10
N GLY A 486 0.67 -19.53 -14.17
CA GLY A 486 0.26 -20.33 -15.34
C GLY A 486 -0.83 -19.68 -16.18
N LYS A 487 -0.94 -18.34 -16.15
CA LYS A 487 -1.96 -17.56 -16.85
C LYS A 487 -1.33 -16.34 -17.51
N ARG A 488 -2.11 -15.69 -18.39
CA ARG A 488 -1.73 -14.50 -19.17
C ARG A 488 -1.35 -13.26 -18.37
N TYR A 489 -1.55 -13.27 -17.04
CA TYR A 489 -1.30 -12.16 -16.15
C TYR A 489 -0.62 -12.66 -14.87
N LEU A 490 0.28 -11.84 -14.35
CA LEU A 490 0.91 -12.07 -13.05
C LEU A 490 -0.06 -11.76 -11.90
N ARG A 491 0.18 -12.39 -10.74
CA ARG A 491 -0.67 -12.23 -9.56
C ARG A 491 0.13 -12.20 -8.28
N PHE A 492 -0.23 -11.29 -7.39
CA PHE A 492 0.36 -11.19 -6.07
C PHE A 492 -0.08 -12.33 -5.13
N ALA A 493 0.89 -12.89 -4.41
CA ALA A 493 0.70 -14.05 -3.55
C ALA A 493 -0.14 -13.74 -2.29
N GLU A 494 0.00 -12.56 -1.66
CA GLU A 494 -0.80 -12.21 -0.47
C GLU A 494 -2.13 -11.61 -0.86
N SER A 495 -2.09 -10.47 -1.56
CA SER A 495 -3.28 -9.67 -1.85
C SER A 495 -4.19 -10.31 -2.90
N LYS A 496 -3.69 -11.30 -3.64
CA LYS A 496 -4.37 -11.99 -4.74
C LYS A 496 -4.81 -11.05 -5.87
N LYS A 497 -4.27 -9.82 -5.93
CA LYS A 497 -4.52 -8.85 -6.98
C LYS A 497 -3.76 -9.25 -8.26
N TRP A 498 -4.42 -9.06 -9.40
CA TRP A 498 -3.80 -9.19 -10.71
C TRP A 498 -2.94 -7.95 -10.99
N TYR A 499 -1.89 -8.15 -11.78
CA TYR A 499 -0.91 -7.11 -12.09
C TYR A 499 -0.91 -6.80 -13.59
N LEU A 500 -0.84 -5.50 -13.91
CA LEU A 500 -0.57 -4.98 -15.25
C LEU A 500 0.64 -4.06 -15.15
N LYS A 501 1.63 -4.28 -16.00
CA LYS A 501 2.89 -3.54 -16.04
C LYS A 501 2.71 -2.16 -16.68
N GLY A 502 3.33 -1.14 -16.10
CA GLY A 502 3.46 0.21 -16.64
C GLY A 502 4.72 0.85 -16.07
N GLY A 503 5.76 1.01 -16.87
CA GLY A 503 7.08 1.39 -16.35
C GLY A 503 8.00 2.06 -17.36
N ALA A 504 9.22 2.30 -16.92
CA ALA A 504 10.28 2.85 -17.77
C ALA A 504 11.15 1.71 -18.31
N ASP A 505 11.43 1.74 -19.63
CA ASP A 505 12.42 0.86 -20.29
C ASP A 505 13.76 1.59 -20.51
N SER A 506 13.84 2.86 -20.10
CA SER A 506 15.02 3.72 -20.28
C SER A 506 15.23 4.62 -19.05
N PRO A 507 16.47 5.01 -18.74
CA PRO A 507 17.69 4.64 -19.46
C PRO A 507 18.14 3.20 -19.19
N GLU A 508 18.60 2.47 -20.20
CA GLU A 508 19.11 1.09 -20.04
C GLU A 508 20.24 0.99 -19.00
N ASN A 509 21.10 2.02 -18.96
CA ASN A 509 22.25 2.16 -18.08
C ASN A 509 21.89 2.88 -16.77
N PHE A 510 20.65 2.72 -16.26
CA PHE A 510 20.17 3.32 -15.01
C PHE A 510 21.13 3.16 -13.81
N LEU A 511 21.89 2.05 -13.78
CA LEU A 511 22.85 1.75 -12.72
C LEU A 511 24.23 2.43 -12.91
N ALA A 512 24.48 3.16 -13.98
CA ALA A 512 25.72 3.92 -14.23
C ALA A 512 25.77 5.26 -13.46
N PHE A 513 25.41 5.20 -12.18
CA PHE A 513 25.16 6.37 -11.33
C PHE A 513 26.39 6.79 -10.51
N ALA A 514 26.61 8.11 -10.42
CA ALA A 514 27.82 8.73 -9.86
C ALA A 514 28.12 8.45 -8.39
N ASP A 515 27.12 8.12 -7.58
CA ASP A 515 27.36 7.85 -6.16
C ASP A 515 27.63 6.37 -5.85
N PHE A 516 27.50 5.48 -6.85
CA PHE A 516 27.91 4.09 -6.68
C PHE A 516 29.43 3.95 -6.70
N ASP A 517 29.95 3.06 -5.86
CA ASP A 517 31.38 2.77 -5.80
C ASP A 517 31.86 2.11 -7.10
N GLN A 518 33.13 2.34 -7.47
CA GLN A 518 33.81 1.84 -8.68
C GLN A 518 32.93 1.74 -9.95
N THR A 519 32.04 2.70 -10.15
CA THR A 519 31.18 2.83 -11.34
C THR A 519 31.76 3.91 -12.25
N LYS A 520 31.74 3.69 -13.56
CA LYS A 520 32.06 4.73 -14.54
C LYS A 520 30.80 5.58 -14.71
N PRO A 521 30.74 6.80 -14.15
CA PRO A 521 29.44 7.42 -13.98
C PRO A 521 29.05 8.23 -15.20
N THR A 522 27.88 7.92 -15.75
CA THR A 522 27.21 8.67 -16.81
C THR A 522 25.97 9.41 -16.29
N HIS A 523 25.44 8.99 -15.13
CA HIS A 523 24.26 9.58 -14.52
C HIS A 523 24.48 10.28 -13.18
N ARG A 524 23.70 11.35 -12.95
CA ARG A 524 23.61 12.05 -11.65
C ARG A 524 22.18 12.27 -11.17
N TYR A 525 21.19 12.22 -12.05
CA TYR A 525 19.76 12.44 -11.79
C TYR A 525 19.47 13.73 -10.98
N GLU A 526 20.29 14.77 -11.15
CA GLU A 526 20.21 16.01 -10.36
C GLU A 526 18.81 16.67 -10.35
N PRO A 527 18.04 16.67 -11.46
CA PRO A 527 16.67 17.20 -11.47
C PRO A 527 15.71 16.51 -10.49
N HIS A 528 16.05 15.30 -10.03
CA HIS A 528 15.28 14.52 -9.07
C HIS A 528 15.69 14.71 -7.61
N ALA A 529 16.68 15.56 -7.31
CA ALA A 529 17.01 15.91 -5.92
C ALA A 529 15.80 16.47 -5.15
N ARG A 530 14.87 17.15 -5.85
CA ARG A 530 13.61 17.69 -5.31
C ARG A 530 12.59 16.61 -4.92
N ASP A 531 12.75 15.39 -5.44
CA ASP A 531 11.83 14.28 -5.24
C ASP A 531 12.24 13.39 -4.08
N PHE A 532 13.46 13.53 -3.59
CA PHE A 532 13.93 12.88 -2.38
C PHE A 532 13.12 13.33 -1.16
N ARG A 533 12.74 12.38 -0.31
CA ARG A 533 11.89 12.58 0.87
C ARG A 533 12.65 12.22 2.13
N GLU A 534 12.27 12.84 3.24
CA GLU A 534 12.83 12.46 4.53
C GLU A 534 12.47 11.01 4.88
N GLY A 535 13.45 10.24 5.34
CA GLY A 535 13.30 8.80 5.62
C GLY A 535 13.57 7.88 4.43
N ASP A 536 13.77 8.44 3.23
CA ASP A 536 14.30 7.69 2.10
C ASP A 536 15.74 7.23 2.36
N PRO A 537 16.16 6.09 1.78
CA PRO A 537 17.50 5.56 2.00
C PRO A 537 18.55 6.46 1.36
N THR A 538 19.67 6.58 2.06
CA THR A 538 20.93 7.16 1.56
C THR A 538 22.08 6.39 2.17
N TRP A 539 23.27 6.54 1.63
CA TRP A 539 24.49 6.00 2.21
C TRP A 539 25.57 7.09 2.35
N GLN A 540 26.62 6.83 3.13
CA GLN A 540 27.82 7.66 3.25
C GLN A 540 27.53 9.16 3.44
N GLY A 541 26.57 9.48 4.30
CA GLY A 541 26.23 10.88 4.61
C GLY A 541 25.43 11.62 3.53
N GLY A 542 24.70 10.89 2.68
CA GLY A 542 23.71 11.49 1.77
C GLY A 542 23.90 11.16 0.29
N LYS A 543 24.79 10.23 -0.06
CA LYS A 543 24.86 9.63 -1.39
C LYS A 543 23.56 8.88 -1.70
N GLY A 544 23.21 8.80 -2.98
CA GLY A 544 22.01 8.08 -3.44
C GLY A 544 20.75 8.92 -3.56
N LYS A 545 20.75 10.16 -3.06
CA LYS A 545 19.54 10.99 -3.00
C LYS A 545 18.84 11.16 -4.35
N ASN A 546 19.61 11.35 -5.42
CA ASN A 546 19.06 11.70 -6.72
C ASN A 546 18.44 10.50 -7.44
N ILE A 547 19.09 9.33 -7.42
CA ILE A 547 18.53 8.09 -8.00
C ILE A 547 17.28 7.64 -7.22
N VAL A 548 17.31 7.77 -5.89
CA VAL A 548 16.15 7.52 -5.02
C VAL A 548 15.01 8.51 -5.29
N GLY A 549 15.33 9.79 -5.49
CA GLY A 549 14.37 10.80 -5.94
C GLY A 549 13.77 10.49 -7.31
N ALA A 550 14.56 9.96 -8.25
CA ALA A 550 14.08 9.61 -9.59
C ALA A 550 12.99 8.53 -9.50
N LEU A 551 13.24 7.48 -8.70
CA LEU A 551 12.27 6.43 -8.41
C LEU A 551 11.02 6.98 -7.70
N ASN A 552 11.18 7.90 -6.74
CA ASN A 552 10.04 8.55 -6.09
C ASN A 552 9.15 9.31 -7.06
N TYR A 553 9.76 10.01 -8.03
CA TYR A 553 9.02 10.71 -9.07
C TYR A 553 8.25 9.71 -9.93
N LEU A 554 8.92 8.66 -10.43
CA LEU A 554 8.29 7.68 -11.30
C LEU A 554 7.13 6.96 -10.60
N ALA A 555 7.32 6.54 -9.34
CA ALA A 555 6.27 5.97 -8.51
C ALA A 555 5.12 6.96 -8.24
N SER A 556 5.41 8.26 -8.10
CA SER A 556 4.37 9.30 -7.93
C SER A 556 3.48 9.48 -9.17
N LYS A 557 3.99 9.10 -10.36
CA LYS A 557 3.21 9.06 -11.60
C LYS A 557 2.43 7.75 -11.76
N GLY A 558 2.48 6.85 -10.78
CA GLY A 558 1.75 5.59 -10.77
C GLY A 558 2.37 4.48 -11.62
N MET A 559 3.63 4.64 -12.04
CA MET A 559 4.39 3.55 -12.65
C MET A 559 4.74 2.50 -11.59
N ASN A 560 4.85 1.25 -12.04
CA ASN A 560 5.00 0.09 -11.18
C ASN A 560 6.10 -0.88 -11.64
N SER A 561 6.94 -0.48 -12.60
CA SER A 561 8.07 -1.27 -13.12
C SER A 561 9.21 -0.37 -13.59
N VAL A 562 10.43 -0.86 -13.46
CA VAL A 562 11.64 -0.22 -13.97
C VAL A 562 12.58 -1.29 -14.51
N TYR A 563 12.94 -1.11 -15.77
CA TYR A 563 13.99 -1.81 -16.48
C TYR A 563 15.38 -1.30 -16.07
N PHE A 564 16.36 -2.20 -16.03
CA PHE A 564 17.77 -1.83 -16.03
C PHE A 564 18.66 -3.01 -16.45
N LEU A 565 19.77 -2.70 -17.12
CA LEU A 565 20.84 -3.66 -17.35
C LEU A 565 21.70 -3.84 -16.10
N THR A 566 22.11 -5.08 -15.83
CA THR A 566 23.12 -5.40 -14.81
C THR A 566 24.52 -5.55 -15.41
N MET A 567 24.62 -5.63 -16.74
CA MET A 567 25.87 -5.64 -17.49
C MET A 567 25.67 -5.07 -18.90
N ASN A 568 26.41 -4.01 -19.24
CA ASN A 568 26.46 -3.42 -20.59
C ASN A 568 27.89 -3.18 -21.13
N VAL A 569 28.87 -3.97 -20.68
CA VAL A 569 30.32 -3.72 -20.88
C VAL A 569 30.70 -3.46 -22.35
N LYS A 570 30.05 -4.14 -23.30
CA LYS A 570 30.38 -4.01 -24.73
C LYS A 570 29.36 -3.26 -25.57
N GLY A 571 28.14 -3.03 -25.10
CA GLY A 571 27.13 -2.34 -25.90
C GLY A 571 27.09 -0.86 -25.64
N ASP A 572 25.92 -0.28 -25.46
CA ASP A 572 25.73 1.12 -25.80
C ASP A 572 26.28 2.07 -24.74
N GLY A 573 25.97 1.84 -23.46
CA GLY A 573 26.50 2.66 -22.36
C GLY A 573 27.97 2.39 -21.98
N LYS A 574 28.40 1.11 -21.97
CA LYS A 574 29.75 0.67 -21.54
C LYS A 574 30.15 1.21 -20.17
N ASP A 575 29.24 1.13 -19.21
CA ASP A 575 29.30 1.85 -17.93
C ASP A 575 28.64 1.10 -16.76
N VAL A 576 27.98 -0.02 -17.00
CA VAL A 576 27.34 -0.88 -16.00
C VAL A 576 27.96 -2.28 -16.00
N TRP A 577 28.42 -2.70 -14.82
CA TRP A 577 28.85 -4.06 -14.51
C TRP A 577 28.90 -4.30 -12.99
N PRO A 578 28.76 -5.55 -12.52
CA PRO A 578 28.81 -5.87 -11.09
C PRO A 578 30.23 -6.10 -10.55
N TRP A 579 31.23 -6.19 -11.44
CA TRP A 579 32.60 -6.56 -11.10
C TRP A 579 33.44 -5.40 -10.57
N THR A 580 34.61 -5.74 -10.03
CA THR A 580 35.64 -4.78 -9.57
C THR A 580 36.28 -4.00 -10.71
N SER A 581 36.13 -4.43 -11.97
CA SER A 581 36.55 -3.65 -13.14
C SER A 581 35.82 -4.11 -14.41
N GLU A 582 35.84 -3.26 -15.45
CA GLU A 582 35.23 -3.53 -16.75
C GLU A 582 35.74 -4.85 -17.41
N SER A 583 36.99 -5.26 -17.15
CA SER A 583 37.59 -6.46 -17.75
C SER A 583 37.56 -7.70 -16.85
N GLU A 584 37.02 -7.61 -15.64
CA GLU A 584 36.97 -8.71 -14.66
C GLU A 584 35.66 -9.52 -14.79
N ARG A 585 35.70 -10.85 -14.59
CA ARG A 585 34.53 -11.75 -14.71
C ARG A 585 34.31 -12.68 -13.52
N PHE A 586 35.27 -12.76 -12.62
CA PHE A 586 35.28 -13.66 -11.47
C PHE A 586 35.39 -12.93 -10.13
N ARG A 587 35.43 -11.59 -10.10
CA ARG A 587 35.50 -10.80 -8.86
C ARG A 587 34.48 -9.67 -8.85
N PHE A 588 33.64 -9.67 -7.82
CA PHE A 588 32.49 -8.78 -7.68
C PHE A 588 32.80 -7.65 -6.71
N ASP A 589 32.24 -6.47 -6.96
CA ASP A 589 32.35 -5.31 -6.08
C ASP A 589 31.26 -5.36 -5.01
N CYS A 590 31.66 -5.68 -3.78
CA CYS A 590 30.75 -5.87 -2.66
C CYS A 590 30.02 -4.58 -2.30
N SER A 591 30.73 -3.45 -2.31
CA SER A 591 30.18 -2.15 -1.91
C SER A 591 29.18 -1.60 -2.91
N LYS A 592 29.48 -1.69 -4.22
CA LYS A 592 28.58 -1.31 -5.31
C LYS A 592 27.28 -2.13 -5.28
N LEU A 593 27.40 -3.45 -5.10
CA LEU A 593 26.24 -4.33 -5.08
C LEU A 593 25.38 -4.15 -3.83
N ASP A 594 25.95 -3.81 -2.67
CA ASP A 594 25.19 -3.43 -1.48
C ASP A 594 24.49 -2.05 -1.65
N GLN A 595 25.05 -1.14 -2.47
CA GLN A 595 24.39 0.11 -2.84
C GLN A 595 23.25 -0.12 -3.85
N TRP A 596 23.40 -1.03 -4.80
CA TRP A 596 22.30 -1.47 -5.68
C TRP A 596 21.15 -2.08 -4.86
N GLU A 597 21.44 -2.95 -3.89
CA GLU A 597 20.45 -3.51 -2.97
C GLU A 597 19.68 -2.41 -2.23
N THR A 598 20.36 -1.32 -1.84
CA THR A 598 19.71 -0.18 -1.18
C THR A 598 18.68 0.49 -2.09
N VAL A 599 18.98 0.61 -3.38
CA VAL A 599 18.06 1.15 -4.40
C VAL A 599 16.92 0.17 -4.68
N PHE A 600 17.20 -1.12 -4.87
CA PHE A 600 16.18 -2.13 -5.16
C PHE A 600 15.21 -2.36 -4.00
N ARG A 601 15.70 -2.31 -2.75
CA ARG A 601 14.81 -2.32 -1.57
C ARG A 601 13.93 -1.07 -1.50
N HIS A 602 14.38 0.06 -2.01
CA HIS A 602 13.53 1.24 -2.14
C HIS A 602 12.44 1.04 -3.19
N MET A 603 12.77 0.39 -4.31
CA MET A 603 11.80 0.01 -5.34
C MET A 603 10.71 -0.92 -4.79
N ASP A 604 11.06 -1.90 -3.96
CA ASP A 604 10.07 -2.74 -3.25
C ASP A 604 9.07 -1.91 -2.45
N ARG A 605 9.56 -0.89 -1.72
CA ARG A 605 8.74 -0.01 -0.87
C ARG A 605 7.85 0.92 -1.69
N LEU A 606 8.29 1.30 -2.89
CA LEU A 606 7.52 2.10 -3.83
C LEU A 606 6.52 1.27 -4.65
N GLY A 607 6.70 -0.05 -4.72
CA GLY A 607 5.92 -0.91 -5.59
C GLY A 607 6.37 -0.84 -7.05
N LEU A 608 7.68 -0.72 -7.27
CA LEU A 608 8.33 -0.76 -8.59
C LEU A 608 8.98 -2.13 -8.80
N MET A 609 8.44 -2.92 -9.73
CA MET A 609 8.98 -4.23 -10.11
C MET A 609 10.39 -4.06 -10.68
N LEU A 610 11.30 -4.96 -10.32
CA LEU A 610 12.64 -5.05 -10.90
C LEU A 610 12.56 -5.84 -12.20
N HIS A 611 12.59 -5.15 -13.35
CA HIS A 611 12.80 -5.82 -14.63
C HIS A 611 14.31 -5.90 -14.89
N VAL A 612 14.91 -7.00 -14.42
CA VAL A 612 16.37 -7.17 -14.41
C VAL A 612 16.81 -7.80 -15.72
N VAL A 613 17.60 -7.05 -16.49
CA VAL A 613 18.09 -7.51 -17.78
C VAL A 613 19.58 -7.81 -17.66
N PHE A 614 19.93 -9.06 -18.00
CA PHE A 614 21.27 -9.57 -17.73
C PHE A 614 22.33 -9.06 -18.69
N GLN A 615 21.95 -8.73 -19.92
CA GLN A 615 22.84 -8.51 -21.05
C GLN A 615 22.09 -7.87 -22.23
N GLU A 616 22.82 -7.33 -23.18
CA GLU A 616 22.36 -6.77 -24.46
C GLU A 616 23.02 -7.53 -25.63
N GLN A 617 22.65 -7.22 -26.87
CA GLN A 617 23.18 -7.91 -28.05
C GLN A 617 24.73 -7.92 -28.08
N GLU A 618 25.37 -6.77 -27.88
CA GLU A 618 26.81 -6.59 -28.04
C GLU A 618 27.63 -7.38 -27.03
N ASN A 619 27.02 -7.80 -25.93
CA ASN A 619 27.68 -8.48 -24.83
C ASN A 619 27.11 -9.88 -24.54
N ASP A 620 26.14 -10.37 -25.31
CA ASP A 620 25.56 -11.69 -25.10
C ASP A 620 26.55 -12.86 -25.33
N GLN A 621 27.62 -12.62 -26.09
CA GLN A 621 28.76 -13.52 -26.28
C GLN A 621 29.95 -13.22 -25.33
N LEU A 622 29.85 -12.20 -24.47
CA LEU A 622 30.95 -11.75 -23.63
C LEU A 622 31.40 -12.81 -22.64
N LEU A 623 30.44 -13.45 -21.98
CA LEU A 623 30.68 -14.50 -21.00
C LEU A 623 30.73 -15.84 -21.72
N ASP A 624 31.86 -16.53 -21.58
CA ASP A 624 32.10 -17.89 -22.09
C ASP A 624 31.80 -18.08 -23.60
N GLY A 625 31.90 -17.02 -24.41
CA GLY A 625 31.57 -17.10 -25.84
C GLY A 625 30.09 -17.42 -26.10
N GLY A 626 29.20 -17.02 -25.18
CA GLY A 626 27.75 -17.27 -25.26
C GLY A 626 27.29 -18.56 -24.58
N GLU A 627 28.20 -19.40 -24.10
CA GLU A 627 27.84 -20.64 -23.41
C GLU A 627 27.47 -20.41 -21.93
N LEU A 628 26.84 -21.41 -21.31
CA LEU A 628 26.65 -21.47 -19.85
C LEU A 628 27.91 -22.03 -19.18
N GLY A 629 29.03 -21.32 -19.36
CA GLY A 629 30.33 -21.68 -18.79
C GLY A 629 30.55 -21.11 -17.37
N PRO A 630 31.78 -21.21 -16.85
CA PRO A 630 32.10 -20.77 -15.49
C PRO A 630 31.83 -19.28 -15.21
N GLU A 631 32.09 -18.38 -16.18
CA GLU A 631 31.88 -16.94 -16.00
C GLU A 631 30.39 -16.64 -15.84
N ARG A 632 29.56 -17.16 -16.75
CA ARG A 632 28.11 -16.94 -16.76
C ARG A 632 27.40 -17.60 -15.58
N ARG A 633 27.80 -18.83 -15.22
CA ARG A 633 27.25 -19.52 -14.03
C ARG A 633 27.54 -18.73 -12.75
N LEU A 634 28.76 -18.19 -12.62
CA LEU A 634 29.09 -17.37 -11.47
C LEU A 634 28.32 -16.05 -11.46
N TYR A 635 28.24 -15.38 -12.60
CA TYR A 635 27.45 -14.15 -12.77
C TYR A 635 25.99 -14.33 -12.36
N PHE A 636 25.29 -15.33 -12.92
CA PHE A 636 23.91 -15.63 -12.55
C PHE A 636 23.78 -15.96 -11.06
N ARG A 637 24.70 -16.76 -10.51
CA ARG A 637 24.68 -17.10 -9.09
C ARG A 637 24.79 -15.87 -8.19
N GLU A 638 25.70 -14.93 -8.49
CA GLU A 638 25.89 -13.72 -7.68
C GLU A 638 24.70 -12.76 -7.76
N ILE A 639 24.16 -12.50 -8.95
CA ILE A 639 22.97 -11.64 -9.11
C ILE A 639 21.75 -12.24 -8.40
N VAL A 640 21.51 -13.55 -8.55
CA VAL A 640 20.40 -14.25 -7.88
C VAL A 640 20.60 -14.27 -6.35
N ALA A 641 21.80 -14.58 -5.85
CA ALA A 641 22.07 -14.62 -4.41
C ALA A 641 21.87 -13.28 -3.72
N ARG A 642 22.11 -12.18 -4.44
CA ARG A 642 22.00 -10.83 -3.91
C ARG A 642 20.61 -10.25 -4.02
N PHE A 643 19.84 -10.56 -5.07
CA PHE A 643 18.63 -9.81 -5.40
C PHE A 643 17.36 -10.65 -5.58
N ALA A 644 17.42 -11.99 -5.58
CA ALA A 644 16.22 -12.80 -5.76
C ALA A 644 15.23 -12.72 -4.58
N HIS A 645 15.62 -12.20 -3.41
CA HIS A 645 14.70 -12.06 -2.27
C HIS A 645 13.65 -10.95 -2.44
N HIS A 646 13.78 -10.10 -3.46
CA HIS A 646 12.79 -9.05 -3.71
C HIS A 646 11.45 -9.67 -4.15
N PRO A 647 10.30 -9.19 -3.63
CA PRO A 647 9.00 -9.78 -3.95
C PRO A 647 8.59 -9.71 -5.44
N ALA A 648 9.15 -8.79 -6.22
CA ALA A 648 8.71 -8.57 -7.60
C ALA A 648 9.92 -8.38 -8.53
N VAL A 649 10.50 -9.50 -8.96
CA VAL A 649 11.56 -9.57 -9.96
C VAL A 649 11.03 -10.20 -11.24
N VAL A 650 11.46 -9.70 -12.40
CA VAL A 650 11.37 -10.39 -13.69
C VAL A 650 12.78 -10.51 -14.26
N TRP A 651 13.22 -11.75 -14.48
CA TRP A 651 14.51 -12.04 -15.09
C TRP A 651 14.41 -12.02 -16.60
N ASN A 652 15.08 -11.07 -17.26
CA ASN A 652 15.18 -11.03 -18.71
C ASN A 652 16.58 -11.48 -19.14
N ILE A 653 16.66 -12.56 -19.92
CA ILE A 653 17.95 -13.14 -20.32
C ILE A 653 18.73 -12.31 -21.34
N GLY A 654 18.13 -11.25 -21.88
CA GLY A 654 18.85 -10.18 -22.58
C GLY A 654 18.06 -9.53 -23.70
N GLU A 655 18.44 -8.29 -24.01
CA GLU A 655 17.97 -7.55 -25.18
C GLU A 655 18.51 -8.13 -26.47
N GLU A 656 17.72 -7.94 -27.54
CA GLU A 656 18.00 -8.32 -28.92
C GLU A 656 18.83 -9.62 -29.05
N ASN A 657 18.46 -10.62 -28.24
CA ASN A 657 19.36 -11.70 -27.86
C ASN A 657 19.73 -12.60 -29.05
N THR A 658 21.02 -12.79 -29.32
CA THR A 658 21.55 -13.59 -30.43
C THR A 658 22.07 -14.96 -30.03
N ASN A 659 22.01 -15.32 -28.74
CA ASN A 659 22.34 -16.67 -28.27
C ASN A 659 21.52 -17.75 -29.00
N THR A 660 22.06 -18.97 -29.13
CA THR A 660 21.31 -20.05 -29.80
C THR A 660 20.12 -20.51 -28.96
N GLU A 661 19.20 -21.27 -29.58
CA GLU A 661 18.07 -21.87 -28.84
C GLU A 661 18.56 -22.72 -27.64
N GLU A 662 19.60 -23.52 -27.83
CA GLU A 662 20.18 -24.38 -26.79
C GLU A 662 20.77 -23.56 -25.64
N GLN A 663 21.49 -22.48 -25.96
CA GLN A 663 22.05 -21.57 -24.97
C GLN A 663 20.94 -20.91 -24.15
N ARG A 664 19.90 -20.37 -24.80
CA ARG A 664 18.74 -19.76 -24.12
C ARG A 664 18.05 -20.75 -23.17
N ARG A 665 17.80 -21.98 -23.61
CA ARG A 665 17.20 -23.03 -22.76
C ARG A 665 18.09 -23.38 -21.58
N ALA A 666 19.40 -23.44 -21.77
CA ALA A 666 20.36 -23.66 -20.68
C ALA A 666 20.29 -22.52 -19.65
N PHE A 667 20.18 -21.26 -20.10
CA PHE A 667 20.07 -20.11 -19.20
C PHE A 667 18.78 -20.14 -18.39
N PHE A 668 17.63 -20.38 -19.05
CA PHE A 668 16.34 -20.49 -18.37
C PHE A 668 16.35 -21.58 -17.30
N ALA A 669 16.89 -22.75 -17.62
CA ALA A 669 17.00 -23.85 -16.67
C ALA A 669 17.90 -23.50 -15.48
N HIS A 670 19.04 -22.87 -15.74
CA HIS A 670 19.98 -22.51 -14.70
C HIS A 670 19.44 -21.43 -13.75
N ILE A 671 18.81 -20.38 -14.28
CA ILE A 671 18.17 -19.35 -13.46
C ILE A 671 17.05 -19.96 -12.61
N ARG A 672 16.23 -20.85 -13.20
CA ARG A 672 15.15 -21.54 -12.47
C ARG A 672 15.68 -22.43 -11.34
N ASP A 673 16.82 -23.08 -11.53
CA ASP A 673 17.45 -23.91 -10.49
C ASP A 673 18.11 -23.07 -9.39
N LEU A 674 18.54 -21.84 -9.70
CA LEU A 674 19.19 -20.92 -8.76
C LEU A 674 18.19 -20.10 -7.93
N ASP A 675 17.12 -19.60 -8.54
CA ASP A 675 16.14 -18.72 -7.90
C ASP A 675 15.10 -19.55 -7.11
N PRO A 676 15.13 -19.51 -5.77
CA PRO A 676 14.28 -20.35 -4.95
C PRO A 676 12.83 -19.85 -4.85
N TYR A 677 12.50 -18.71 -5.47
CA TYR A 677 11.20 -18.05 -5.37
C TYR A 677 10.36 -18.13 -6.66
N ASP A 678 10.90 -18.76 -7.71
CA ASP A 678 10.19 -19.01 -8.97
C ASP A 678 9.75 -17.72 -9.69
N HIS A 679 10.59 -16.68 -9.70
CA HIS A 679 10.28 -15.43 -10.40
C HIS A 679 10.05 -15.66 -11.90
N PRO A 680 9.23 -14.81 -12.55
CA PRO A 680 9.04 -14.87 -13.99
C PRO A 680 10.35 -14.69 -14.77
N ILE A 681 10.52 -15.50 -15.81
CA ILE A 681 11.65 -15.39 -16.75
C ILE A 681 11.11 -15.01 -18.14
N VAL A 682 11.72 -14.02 -18.78
CA VAL A 682 11.39 -13.52 -20.13
C VAL A 682 12.63 -13.43 -21.02
N ILE A 683 12.39 -13.20 -22.31
CA ILE A 683 13.43 -12.92 -23.31
C ILE A 683 12.96 -11.79 -24.22
N HIS A 684 13.88 -10.90 -24.59
CA HIS A 684 13.70 -9.84 -25.56
C HIS A 684 14.39 -10.16 -26.89
N THR A 685 13.87 -9.65 -28.02
CA THR A 685 14.31 -10.01 -29.38
C THR A 685 14.13 -8.87 -30.36
N PHE A 686 14.96 -8.82 -31.41
CA PHE A 686 14.76 -7.94 -32.55
C PHE A 686 13.33 -7.97 -33.12
N PRO A 687 12.81 -6.85 -33.66
CA PRO A 687 11.47 -6.82 -34.20
C PRO A 687 11.26 -7.75 -35.41
N SER A 688 12.32 -8.08 -36.14
CA SER A 688 12.26 -8.97 -37.31
C SER A 688 12.41 -10.46 -36.94
N GLN A 689 12.85 -10.78 -35.72
CA GLN A 689 13.20 -12.14 -35.30
C GLN A 689 12.19 -12.78 -34.34
N ARG A 690 11.11 -12.08 -33.97
CA ARG A 690 10.08 -12.61 -33.04
C ARG A 690 9.62 -14.03 -33.38
N ASP A 691 9.32 -14.32 -34.65
CA ASP A 691 8.90 -15.66 -35.05
C ASP A 691 10.02 -16.70 -34.93
N GLU A 692 11.24 -16.33 -35.29
CA GLU A 692 12.43 -17.20 -35.24
C GLU A 692 12.78 -17.57 -33.80
N VAL A 693 12.72 -16.61 -32.87
CA VAL A 693 13.11 -16.83 -31.47
C VAL A 693 11.97 -17.38 -30.62
N TYR A 694 10.75 -16.84 -30.71
CA TYR A 694 9.66 -17.24 -29.82
C TYR A 694 8.98 -18.53 -30.26
N THR A 695 8.86 -18.82 -31.57
CA THR A 695 8.16 -20.04 -32.04
C THR A 695 8.74 -21.33 -31.46
N PRO A 696 10.07 -21.56 -31.47
CA PRO A 696 10.65 -22.78 -30.93
C PRO A 696 10.52 -22.88 -29.40
N LEU A 697 10.37 -21.74 -28.72
CA LEU A 697 10.27 -21.67 -27.25
C LEU A 697 8.84 -21.85 -26.73
N LEU A 698 7.83 -21.93 -27.60
CA LEU A 698 6.45 -22.22 -27.19
C LEU A 698 6.38 -23.54 -26.38
N GLY A 699 5.83 -23.47 -25.16
CA GLY A 699 5.76 -24.61 -24.25
C GLY A 699 7.03 -24.89 -23.44
N GLU A 700 8.10 -24.09 -23.57
CA GLU A 700 9.29 -24.20 -22.71
C GLU A 700 8.91 -24.00 -21.25
N LYS A 701 9.20 -25.00 -20.41
CA LYS A 701 8.78 -25.05 -19.00
C LYS A 701 9.38 -23.91 -18.18
N ASN A 702 10.56 -23.40 -18.53
CA ASN A 702 11.28 -22.41 -17.74
C ASN A 702 11.09 -20.95 -18.23
N LEU A 703 10.42 -20.74 -19.37
CA LEU A 703 10.14 -19.41 -19.94
C LEU A 703 8.67 -19.01 -19.75
N ASP A 704 8.41 -17.81 -19.24
CA ASP A 704 7.07 -17.39 -18.83
C ASP A 704 6.43 -16.34 -19.77
N GLY A 705 7.22 -15.72 -20.64
CA GLY A 705 6.69 -14.89 -21.72
C GLY A 705 7.74 -14.11 -22.52
N PRO A 706 7.30 -13.41 -23.57
CA PRO A 706 8.15 -12.50 -24.32
C PRO A 706 8.19 -11.11 -23.68
N SER A 707 9.34 -10.45 -23.85
CA SER A 707 9.49 -9.00 -23.72
C SER A 707 9.50 -8.43 -25.14
N LEU A 708 8.35 -7.89 -25.59
CA LEU A 708 8.16 -7.59 -27.01
C LEU A 708 8.80 -6.27 -27.42
N GLN A 709 9.45 -6.30 -28.58
CA GLN A 709 9.95 -5.15 -29.34
C GLN A 709 9.18 -4.99 -30.66
N PHE A 710 8.82 -3.75 -31.00
CA PHE A 710 8.17 -3.44 -32.28
C PHE A 710 8.81 -2.27 -33.00
N GLY A 711 9.19 -2.44 -34.27
CA GLY A 711 9.65 -1.31 -35.08
C GLY A 711 8.56 -0.26 -35.41
N LYS A 712 7.28 -0.60 -35.19
CA LYS A 712 6.12 0.29 -35.41
C LYS A 712 4.99 -0.04 -34.43
N ALA A 713 4.46 0.97 -33.75
CA ALA A 713 3.43 0.82 -32.72
C ALA A 713 2.15 0.13 -33.23
N GLU A 714 1.76 0.30 -34.50
CA GLU A 714 0.53 -0.27 -35.09
C GLU A 714 0.54 -1.80 -35.19
N GLN A 715 1.71 -2.43 -35.04
CA GLN A 715 1.84 -3.89 -35.05
C GLN A 715 1.47 -4.52 -33.71
N THR A 716 1.52 -3.74 -32.62
CA THR A 716 1.45 -4.22 -31.22
C THR A 716 0.24 -5.10 -30.97
N TYR A 717 -0.96 -4.65 -31.36
CA TYR A 717 -2.20 -5.40 -31.11
C TYR A 717 -2.16 -6.79 -31.74
N LYS A 718 -1.80 -6.87 -33.03
CA LYS A 718 -1.81 -8.13 -33.78
C LYS A 718 -0.76 -9.11 -33.25
N GLU A 719 0.44 -8.62 -32.97
CA GLU A 719 1.53 -9.47 -32.47
C GLU A 719 1.29 -9.91 -31.02
N THR A 720 0.72 -9.04 -30.17
CA THR A 720 0.35 -9.40 -28.80
C THR A 720 -0.66 -10.56 -28.80
N ILE A 721 -1.76 -10.45 -29.59
CA ILE A 721 -2.74 -11.53 -29.71
C ILE A 721 -2.09 -12.83 -30.16
N LYS A 722 -1.27 -12.76 -31.21
CA LYS A 722 -0.58 -13.93 -31.77
C LYS A 722 0.20 -14.69 -30.70
N TRP A 723 0.96 -14.01 -29.85
CA TRP A 723 1.76 -14.68 -28.81
C TRP A 723 0.94 -15.12 -27.60
N VAL A 724 -0.11 -14.39 -27.24
CA VAL A 724 -1.08 -14.82 -26.24
C VAL A 724 -1.77 -16.13 -26.66
N GLU A 725 -2.25 -16.21 -27.90
CA GLU A 725 -2.94 -17.39 -28.43
C GLU A 725 -1.99 -18.58 -28.62
N ARG A 726 -0.87 -18.38 -29.30
CA ARG A 726 0.07 -19.47 -29.60
C ARG A 726 0.67 -20.11 -28.35
N SER A 727 0.97 -19.30 -27.32
CA SER A 727 1.48 -19.83 -26.05
C SER A 727 0.42 -20.63 -25.29
N ALA A 728 -0.84 -20.16 -25.31
CA ALA A 728 -1.96 -20.91 -24.74
C ALA A 728 -2.20 -22.24 -25.48
N ASP A 729 -2.16 -22.24 -26.81
CA ASP A 729 -2.30 -23.45 -27.64
C ASP A 729 -1.16 -24.45 -27.41
N ALA A 730 0.04 -23.96 -27.09
CA ALA A 730 1.18 -24.78 -26.70
C ALA A 730 1.10 -25.33 -25.26
N GLY A 731 0.04 -25.02 -24.52
CA GLY A 731 -0.20 -25.52 -23.16
C GLY A 731 0.50 -24.74 -22.05
N LYS A 732 1.16 -23.63 -22.37
CA LYS A 732 1.78 -22.72 -21.39
C LYS A 732 1.44 -21.26 -21.75
N PRO A 733 0.28 -20.73 -21.31
CA PRO A 733 -0.11 -19.35 -21.60
C PRO A 733 0.92 -18.34 -21.07
N TRP A 734 1.50 -17.53 -21.95
CA TRP A 734 2.48 -16.52 -21.58
C TRP A 734 1.84 -15.24 -21.07
N PHE A 735 2.54 -14.55 -20.18
CA PHE A 735 2.25 -13.14 -19.87
C PHE A 735 3.05 -12.27 -20.85
N VAL A 736 2.34 -11.54 -21.72
CA VAL A 736 2.96 -10.92 -22.89
C VAL A 736 2.99 -9.40 -22.70
N CYS A 737 4.19 -8.84 -22.50
CA CYS A 737 4.40 -7.40 -22.30
C CYS A 737 4.96 -6.73 -23.56
N ASN A 738 4.64 -5.45 -23.76
CA ASN A 738 5.24 -4.59 -24.77
C ASN A 738 6.27 -3.67 -24.13
N ASP A 739 7.55 -3.99 -24.26
CA ASP A 739 8.58 -3.31 -23.48
C ASP A 739 9.28 -2.25 -24.32
N GLU A 740 9.47 -2.53 -25.61
CA GLU A 740 10.17 -1.60 -26.49
C GLU A 740 9.37 -1.27 -27.76
N ILE A 741 9.30 0.02 -28.08
CA ILE A 741 8.75 0.53 -29.34
C ILE A 741 9.80 1.29 -30.13
N GLY A 742 9.77 1.08 -31.44
CA GLY A 742 10.71 1.63 -32.39
C GLY A 742 10.12 2.73 -33.27
N PRO A 743 10.91 3.24 -34.22
CA PRO A 743 12.29 2.81 -34.50
C PRO A 743 13.26 3.16 -33.36
N ALA A 744 14.36 2.41 -33.23
CA ALA A 744 15.34 2.52 -32.14
C ALA A 744 15.93 3.93 -31.99
N ASP A 745 16.02 4.72 -33.07
CA ASP A 745 16.47 6.11 -32.98
C ASP A 745 15.44 7.04 -32.34
N THR A 746 14.16 6.67 -32.31
CA THR A 746 13.05 7.55 -31.92
C THR A 746 12.44 7.15 -30.59
N GLY A 747 12.07 5.87 -30.42
CA GLY A 747 11.35 5.39 -29.23
C GLY A 747 10.15 6.27 -28.83
N VAL A 748 9.93 6.42 -27.53
CA VAL A 748 9.02 7.43 -26.96
C VAL A 748 9.74 8.78 -26.89
N LYS A 749 9.23 9.75 -27.64
CA LYS A 749 9.78 11.11 -27.69
C LYS A 749 9.53 11.86 -26.37
N PRO A 750 10.30 12.91 -26.07
CA PRO A 750 9.95 13.83 -24.99
C PRO A 750 8.61 14.55 -25.25
N ASP A 751 7.92 14.98 -24.20
CA ASP A 751 6.69 15.79 -24.26
C ASP A 751 6.88 17.09 -25.07
N ALA A 752 8.11 17.62 -25.11
CA ALA A 752 8.44 18.81 -25.89
C ALA A 752 8.36 18.57 -27.42
N ASP A 753 8.56 17.32 -27.86
CA ASP A 753 8.58 16.90 -29.26
C ASP A 753 7.30 16.16 -29.68
N ASP A 754 6.61 15.51 -28.73
CA ASP A 754 5.32 14.87 -28.89
C ASP A 754 4.44 15.11 -27.64
N PRO A 755 3.74 16.26 -27.56
CA PRO A 755 3.00 16.63 -26.36
C PRO A 755 1.73 15.80 -26.14
N ASP A 756 1.27 15.07 -27.16
CA ASP A 756 0.03 14.31 -27.11
C ASP A 756 0.27 12.80 -26.98
N HIS A 757 1.42 12.28 -27.45
CA HIS A 757 1.77 10.84 -27.49
C HIS A 757 0.70 9.98 -28.17
N ASP A 758 0.04 10.52 -29.19
CA ASP A 758 -1.15 9.94 -29.78
C ASP A 758 -0.92 8.52 -30.32
N ASP A 759 0.16 8.31 -31.06
CA ASP A 759 0.46 7.02 -31.70
C ASP A 759 0.89 5.97 -30.67
N VAL A 760 1.74 6.37 -29.72
CA VAL A 760 2.21 5.50 -28.61
C VAL A 760 1.02 5.08 -27.75
N ARG A 761 0.19 6.03 -27.32
CA ARG A 761 -1.02 5.76 -26.54
C ARG A 761 -1.95 4.83 -27.31
N LYS A 762 -2.37 5.19 -28.52
CA LYS A 762 -3.39 4.45 -29.27
C LYS A 762 -2.91 3.05 -29.64
N HIS A 763 -1.70 2.95 -30.17
CA HIS A 763 -1.28 1.73 -30.87
C HIS A 763 -0.38 0.83 -30.04
N ALA A 764 0.50 1.37 -29.19
CA ALA A 764 1.34 0.57 -28.31
C ALA A 764 0.63 0.24 -26.99
N LEU A 765 0.30 1.26 -26.18
CA LEU A 765 -0.29 1.06 -24.85
C LEU A 765 -1.67 0.37 -24.93
N TRP A 766 -2.64 1.03 -25.56
CA TRP A 766 -3.98 0.46 -25.68
C TRP A 766 -4.00 -0.75 -26.61
N GLY A 767 -3.11 -0.81 -27.61
CA GLY A 767 -2.97 -1.98 -28.47
C GLY A 767 -2.57 -3.25 -27.72
N ASN A 768 -1.56 -3.18 -26.85
CA ASN A 768 -1.17 -4.33 -26.04
C ASN A 768 -2.28 -4.72 -25.04
N LEU A 769 -2.81 -3.76 -24.30
CA LEU A 769 -3.80 -4.05 -23.25
C LEU A 769 -5.12 -4.59 -23.81
N MET A 770 -5.61 -4.04 -24.93
CA MET A 770 -6.83 -4.52 -25.59
C MET A 770 -6.65 -5.87 -26.29
N ALA A 771 -5.42 -6.25 -26.62
CA ALA A 771 -5.06 -7.58 -27.11
C ALA A 771 -4.97 -8.65 -26.00
N GLY A 772 -5.17 -8.27 -24.73
CA GLY A 772 -5.00 -9.17 -23.59
C GLY A 772 -3.55 -9.29 -23.11
N GLY A 773 -2.68 -8.35 -23.51
CA GLY A 773 -1.31 -8.24 -23.02
C GLY A 773 -1.23 -7.79 -21.57
N SER A 774 -0.08 -8.04 -20.95
CA SER A 774 0.21 -7.87 -19.52
C SER A 774 0.78 -6.50 -19.14
N GLY A 775 0.86 -5.56 -20.08
CA GLY A 775 1.32 -4.20 -19.81
C GLY A 775 2.45 -3.75 -20.72
N ALA A 776 3.02 -2.59 -20.41
CA ALA A 776 4.05 -1.97 -21.23
C ALA A 776 5.14 -1.24 -20.42
N GLU A 777 6.32 -1.17 -21.00
CA GLU A 777 7.40 -0.24 -20.63
C GLU A 777 7.73 0.67 -21.81
N TRP A 778 8.58 1.66 -21.57
CA TRP A 778 8.80 2.76 -22.51
C TRP A 778 10.28 3.07 -22.70
N LEU A 779 10.80 2.65 -23.87
CA LEU A 779 12.14 2.97 -24.36
C LEU A 779 12.23 4.39 -24.96
N PHE A 780 13.36 5.07 -24.75
CA PHE A 780 13.70 6.36 -25.33
C PHE A 780 14.75 6.20 -26.44
N GLY A 781 14.44 6.54 -27.69
CA GLY A 781 15.43 6.41 -28.76
C GLY A 781 16.55 7.45 -28.70
N TYR A 782 17.67 7.18 -29.38
CA TYR A 782 18.92 7.97 -29.30
C TYR A 782 18.85 9.40 -29.84
N LYS A 783 17.85 9.74 -30.66
CA LYS A 783 17.81 11.00 -31.43
C LYS A 783 17.38 12.22 -30.61
N TYR A 784 16.54 12.04 -29.61
CA TYR A 784 15.92 13.13 -28.86
C TYR A 784 16.63 13.38 -27.52
N ALA A 785 16.35 14.52 -26.89
CA ALA A 785 16.91 14.82 -25.57
C ALA A 785 16.44 13.79 -24.52
N HIS A 786 17.27 13.55 -23.50
CA HIS A 786 17.01 12.53 -22.49
C HIS A 786 16.74 11.16 -23.14
N ASN A 787 17.68 10.69 -23.96
CA ASN A 787 17.59 9.40 -24.65
C ASN A 787 17.96 8.23 -23.74
N ASP A 788 17.98 7.01 -24.30
CA ASP A 788 18.25 5.77 -23.57
C ASP A 788 19.53 5.77 -22.73
N ILE A 789 20.55 6.53 -23.13
CA ILE A 789 21.85 6.55 -22.45
C ILE A 789 22.02 7.80 -21.57
N THR A 790 21.30 8.88 -21.87
CA THR A 790 21.55 10.22 -21.31
C THR A 790 20.37 10.80 -20.53
N CYS A 791 19.35 9.99 -20.25
CA CYS A 791 18.17 10.45 -19.53
C CYS A 791 18.48 10.76 -18.06
N GLU A 792 18.58 12.05 -17.74
CA GLU A 792 18.74 12.55 -16.36
C GLU A 792 17.42 12.95 -15.66
N ASP A 793 16.32 13.12 -16.41
CA ASP A 793 15.02 13.54 -15.86
C ASP A 793 13.87 12.82 -16.57
N TRP A 794 13.22 11.90 -15.85
CA TRP A 794 12.05 11.20 -16.37
C TRP A 794 10.85 12.13 -16.59
N ARG A 795 10.87 13.37 -16.09
CA ARG A 795 9.83 14.38 -16.45
C ARG A 795 9.84 14.79 -17.90
N SER A 796 10.87 14.42 -18.65
CA SER A 796 10.86 14.60 -20.10
C SER A 796 9.68 13.90 -20.78
N ARG A 797 9.03 12.90 -20.13
CA ARG A 797 7.82 12.20 -20.59
C ARG A 797 6.68 12.20 -19.54
N ASP A 798 6.50 13.30 -18.82
CA ASP A 798 5.50 13.41 -17.73
C ASP A 798 4.07 13.05 -18.19
N ILE A 799 3.70 13.45 -19.42
CA ILE A 799 2.39 13.16 -20.01
C ILE A 799 2.24 11.66 -20.33
N MET A 800 3.28 11.00 -20.85
CA MET A 800 3.20 9.58 -21.17
C MET A 800 3.04 8.72 -19.91
N TRP A 801 3.68 9.10 -18.79
CA TRP A 801 3.47 8.42 -17.51
C TRP A 801 2.03 8.53 -17.04
N ASP A 802 1.42 9.73 -17.16
CA ASP A 802 0.01 9.92 -16.83
C ASP A 802 -0.92 9.08 -17.72
N GLN A 803 -0.70 9.10 -19.04
CA GLN A 803 -1.50 8.31 -19.98
C GLN A 803 -1.39 6.80 -19.71
N THR A 804 -0.21 6.33 -19.33
CA THR A 804 0.02 4.95 -18.90
C THR A 804 -0.78 4.62 -17.64
N ARG A 805 -0.67 5.46 -16.60
CA ARG A 805 -1.46 5.32 -15.36
C ARG A 805 -2.96 5.31 -15.65
N TYR A 806 -3.46 6.18 -16.52
CA TYR A 806 -4.89 6.24 -16.88
C TYR A 806 -5.38 4.93 -17.49
N ALA A 807 -4.59 4.29 -18.34
CA ALA A 807 -4.93 2.98 -18.89
C ALA A 807 -4.96 1.91 -17.80
N LEU A 808 -3.94 1.84 -16.93
CA LEU A 808 -3.90 0.86 -15.83
C LEU A 808 -5.11 1.03 -14.88
N GLU A 809 -5.41 2.26 -14.51
CA GLU A 809 -6.57 2.62 -13.69
C GLU A 809 -7.89 2.20 -14.38
N PHE A 810 -8.02 2.39 -15.69
CA PHE A 810 -9.19 1.94 -16.45
C PHE A 810 -9.39 0.43 -16.35
N PHE A 811 -8.34 -0.36 -16.57
CA PHE A 811 -8.43 -1.82 -16.50
C PHE A 811 -8.63 -2.34 -15.08
N ALA A 812 -8.11 -1.65 -14.05
CA ALA A 812 -8.37 -2.00 -12.64
C ALA A 812 -9.87 -1.96 -12.27
N ARG A 813 -10.70 -1.25 -13.05
CA ARG A 813 -12.17 -1.22 -12.88
C ARG A 813 -12.87 -2.40 -13.54
N LEU A 814 -12.17 -3.28 -14.25
CA LEU A 814 -12.70 -4.39 -15.04
C LEU A 814 -12.14 -5.74 -14.54
N PRO A 815 -12.86 -6.86 -14.76
CA PRO A 815 -12.32 -8.19 -14.49
C PRO A 815 -11.35 -8.63 -15.62
N PHE A 816 -10.38 -7.78 -16.00
CA PHE A 816 -9.55 -7.94 -17.21
C PHE A 816 -8.85 -9.31 -17.31
N SER A 817 -8.42 -9.86 -16.17
CA SER A 817 -7.85 -11.22 -16.07
C SER A 817 -8.74 -12.37 -16.60
N GLN A 818 -10.03 -12.10 -16.80
CA GLN A 818 -11.05 -13.05 -17.29
C GLN A 818 -11.65 -12.60 -18.63
N MET A 819 -11.08 -11.57 -19.26
CA MET A 819 -11.58 -11.01 -20.50
C MET A 819 -10.73 -11.47 -21.69
N GLU A 820 -11.36 -11.58 -22.85
CA GLU A 820 -10.78 -12.07 -24.10
C GLU A 820 -11.00 -11.05 -25.23
N PRO A 821 -10.09 -10.95 -26.22
CA PRO A 821 -10.33 -10.14 -27.41
C PRO A 821 -11.63 -10.56 -28.13
N ALA A 822 -12.48 -9.59 -28.45
CA ALA A 822 -13.84 -9.83 -28.99
C ALA A 822 -14.27 -8.69 -29.93
N ASN A 823 -13.42 -8.35 -30.91
CA ASN A 823 -13.63 -7.21 -31.81
C ASN A 823 -14.91 -7.31 -32.64
N ASP A 824 -15.39 -8.52 -32.91
CA ASP A 824 -16.64 -8.80 -33.62
C ASP A 824 -17.90 -8.29 -32.89
N VAL A 825 -17.80 -8.00 -31.59
CA VAL A 825 -18.85 -7.38 -30.79
C VAL A 825 -19.13 -5.94 -31.22
N VAL A 826 -18.15 -5.24 -31.79
CA VAL A 826 -18.21 -3.80 -32.10
C VAL A 826 -18.31 -3.60 -33.61
N SER A 827 -19.18 -2.69 -34.02
CA SER A 827 -19.31 -2.24 -35.41
C SER A 827 -19.20 -0.72 -35.50
N GLY A 828 -18.49 -0.23 -36.51
CA GLY A 828 -18.21 1.20 -36.73
C GLY A 828 -16.85 1.62 -36.15
N GLY A 829 -16.21 2.60 -36.81
CA GLY A 829 -14.89 3.14 -36.41
C GLY A 829 -13.74 2.13 -36.49
N ASN A 830 -12.53 2.56 -36.13
CA ASN A 830 -11.48 1.63 -35.68
C ASN A 830 -11.70 1.40 -34.20
N ALA A 831 -11.93 0.15 -33.80
CA ALA A 831 -12.15 -0.19 -32.41
C ALA A 831 -11.59 -1.57 -32.08
N TRP A 832 -11.11 -1.70 -30.85
CA TRP A 832 -10.84 -2.97 -30.21
C TRP A 832 -11.81 -3.21 -29.07
N CYS A 833 -12.06 -4.47 -28.78
CA CYS A 833 -12.93 -4.89 -27.70
C CYS A 833 -12.26 -6.03 -26.93
N LEU A 834 -12.21 -5.88 -25.61
CA LEU A 834 -11.86 -6.94 -24.68
C LEU A 834 -13.13 -7.25 -23.87
N ALA A 835 -13.52 -8.51 -23.76
CA ALA A 835 -14.83 -8.89 -23.26
C ALA A 835 -14.79 -10.06 -22.28
N LYS A 836 -15.62 -9.98 -21.23
CA LYS A 836 -16.17 -11.13 -20.53
C LYS A 836 -17.66 -11.20 -20.92
N PRO A 837 -18.01 -12.02 -21.92
CA PRO A 837 -19.34 -12.01 -22.52
C PRO A 837 -20.47 -12.14 -21.49
N GLY A 838 -21.45 -11.25 -21.59
CA GLY A 838 -22.61 -11.20 -20.70
C GLY A 838 -22.36 -10.52 -19.35
N GLU A 839 -21.16 -9.99 -19.09
CA GLU A 839 -20.80 -9.35 -17.82
C GLU A 839 -20.15 -7.99 -17.99
N ALA A 840 -19.02 -7.91 -18.70
CA ALA A 840 -18.23 -6.69 -18.82
C ALA A 840 -17.50 -6.61 -20.17
N TYR A 841 -17.38 -5.40 -20.72
CA TYR A 841 -16.68 -5.11 -21.97
C TYR A 841 -15.87 -3.83 -21.81
N ALA A 842 -14.63 -3.86 -22.31
CA ALA A 842 -13.82 -2.69 -22.61
C ALA A 842 -13.87 -2.48 -24.12
N ILE A 843 -14.06 -1.24 -24.56
CA ILE A 843 -13.93 -0.85 -25.97
C ILE A 843 -12.97 0.32 -26.03
N TYR A 844 -12.01 0.29 -26.94
CA TYR A 844 -11.14 1.43 -27.24
C TYR A 844 -11.28 1.77 -28.71
N ALA A 845 -11.64 3.01 -29.05
CA ALA A 845 -12.02 3.39 -30.41
C ALA A 845 -11.50 4.76 -30.85
N TRP A 846 -11.16 4.90 -32.14
CA TRP A 846 -10.68 6.12 -32.77
C TRP A 846 -11.07 6.18 -34.28
N PRO A 847 -11.84 7.17 -34.75
CA PRO A 847 -12.64 8.09 -33.94
C PRO A 847 -13.76 7.33 -33.19
N ALA A 848 -14.19 7.85 -32.04
CA ALA A 848 -15.22 7.23 -31.20
C ALA A 848 -16.66 7.61 -31.60
N THR A 849 -16.95 7.66 -32.90
CA THR A 849 -18.27 8.03 -33.45
C THR A 849 -18.94 6.87 -34.17
N GLY A 850 -20.27 6.83 -34.12
CA GLY A 850 -21.06 5.84 -34.88
C GLY A 850 -20.91 4.40 -34.40
N LEU A 851 -20.40 4.20 -33.17
CA LEU A 851 -20.17 2.89 -32.60
C LEU A 851 -21.49 2.20 -32.21
N SER A 852 -21.59 0.92 -32.57
CA SER A 852 -22.66 0.03 -32.12
C SER A 852 -22.10 -1.29 -31.64
N VAL A 853 -22.79 -1.93 -30.70
CA VAL A 853 -22.40 -3.20 -30.09
C VAL A 853 -23.50 -4.24 -30.20
N THR A 854 -23.12 -5.50 -30.36
CA THR A 854 -24.06 -6.64 -30.28
C THR A 854 -23.70 -7.50 -29.08
N LEU A 855 -24.48 -7.36 -27.99
CA LEU A 855 -24.22 -8.04 -26.72
C LEU A 855 -25.28 -9.14 -26.45
N PRO A 856 -24.98 -10.17 -25.63
CA PRO A 856 -25.97 -11.14 -25.16
C PRO A 856 -27.14 -10.45 -24.44
N LYS A 857 -28.32 -11.08 -24.45
CA LYS A 857 -29.55 -10.52 -23.86
C LYS A 857 -29.35 -10.10 -22.40
N GLY A 858 -29.63 -8.84 -22.10
CA GLY A 858 -29.46 -8.24 -20.77
C GLY A 858 -29.54 -6.72 -20.80
N ALA A 859 -29.66 -6.08 -19.64
CA ALA A 859 -29.55 -4.64 -19.53
C ALA A 859 -28.11 -4.27 -19.16
N TYR A 860 -27.53 -3.32 -19.88
CA TYR A 860 -26.15 -2.88 -19.68
C TYR A 860 -26.10 -1.36 -19.52
N ARG A 861 -25.03 -0.90 -18.86
CA ARG A 861 -24.71 0.52 -18.70
C ARG A 861 -23.41 0.83 -19.41
N VAL A 862 -23.43 1.84 -20.27
CA VAL A 862 -22.26 2.40 -20.95
C VAL A 862 -21.67 3.53 -20.11
N ARG A 863 -20.34 3.58 -20.00
CA ARG A 863 -19.58 4.69 -19.42
C ARG A 863 -18.38 5.03 -20.28
N TRP A 864 -18.17 6.31 -20.51
CA TRP A 864 -17.09 6.87 -21.33
C TRP A 864 -15.91 7.30 -20.45
N PHE A 865 -14.70 6.93 -20.84
CA PHE A 865 -13.46 7.29 -20.16
C PHE A 865 -12.51 7.96 -21.15
N ASN A 866 -11.94 9.11 -20.76
CA ASN A 866 -11.03 9.86 -21.61
C ASN A 866 -9.58 9.33 -21.40
N PRO A 867 -9.01 8.59 -22.35
CA PRO A 867 -7.68 7.99 -22.21
C PRO A 867 -6.54 9.03 -22.18
N ARG A 868 -6.81 10.28 -22.59
CA ARG A 868 -5.83 11.38 -22.60
C ARG A 868 -5.74 12.11 -21.25
N ALA A 869 -6.86 12.16 -20.52
CA ALA A 869 -7.02 12.99 -19.33
C ALA A 869 -7.33 12.20 -18.05
N GLY A 870 -7.67 10.91 -18.17
CA GLY A 870 -8.02 10.05 -17.05
C GLY A 870 -9.32 10.45 -16.35
N GLY A 871 -9.37 10.21 -15.03
CA GLY A 871 -10.50 10.57 -14.16
C GLY A 871 -11.63 9.55 -14.13
N GLU A 872 -12.75 9.91 -13.49
CA GLU A 872 -13.88 9.00 -13.36
C GLU A 872 -14.65 8.80 -14.67
N PRO A 873 -15.01 7.55 -15.05
CA PRO A 873 -15.82 7.31 -16.23
C PRO A 873 -17.18 8.03 -16.18
N LYS A 874 -17.47 8.84 -17.19
CA LYS A 874 -18.72 9.61 -17.35
C LYS A 874 -19.85 8.68 -17.80
N ASN A 875 -21.05 8.80 -17.21
CA ASN A 875 -22.20 7.97 -17.59
C ASN A 875 -22.62 8.25 -19.05
N GLY A 876 -22.82 7.18 -19.82
CA GLY A 876 -23.41 7.21 -21.16
C GLY A 876 -24.84 6.70 -21.16
N VAL A 877 -25.24 6.07 -22.26
CA VAL A 877 -26.58 5.49 -22.44
C VAL A 877 -26.70 4.11 -21.77
N ASP A 878 -27.91 3.73 -21.38
CA ASP A 878 -28.23 2.36 -21.01
C ASP A 878 -28.74 1.62 -22.25
N ILE A 879 -28.28 0.39 -22.48
CA ILE A 879 -28.58 -0.41 -23.68
C ILE A 879 -29.15 -1.78 -23.34
N ALA A 880 -29.93 -2.35 -24.26
CA ALA A 880 -30.52 -3.68 -24.14
C ALA A 880 -29.86 -4.65 -25.13
N GLY A 881 -29.10 -5.62 -24.62
CA GLY A 881 -28.50 -6.67 -25.45
C GLY A 881 -29.55 -7.61 -26.07
N GLY A 882 -29.14 -8.37 -27.08
CA GLY A 882 -29.99 -9.25 -27.91
C GLY A 882 -30.15 -8.78 -29.35
N SER A 883 -29.74 -7.54 -29.64
CA SER A 883 -29.63 -6.97 -30.99
C SER A 883 -28.52 -5.91 -31.00
N ALA A 884 -28.18 -5.40 -32.19
CA ALA A 884 -27.24 -4.29 -32.32
C ALA A 884 -27.80 -3.03 -31.62
N GLN A 885 -26.98 -2.36 -30.82
CA GLN A 885 -27.33 -1.15 -30.09
C GLN A 885 -26.26 -0.08 -30.28
N SER A 886 -26.65 1.16 -30.55
CA SER A 886 -25.71 2.29 -30.50
C SER A 886 -25.29 2.54 -29.05
N ILE A 887 -24.01 2.83 -28.83
CA ILE A 887 -23.47 3.20 -27.51
C ILE A 887 -23.46 4.72 -27.27
N GLY A 888 -24.06 5.49 -28.18
CA GLY A 888 -24.06 6.96 -28.17
C GLY A 888 -22.72 7.55 -28.63
N ASN A 889 -22.56 8.85 -28.42
CA ASN A 889 -21.30 9.57 -28.63
C ASN A 889 -20.62 9.85 -27.28
N PRO A 890 -19.29 10.00 -27.25
CA PRO A 890 -18.59 10.48 -26.07
C PRO A 890 -19.04 11.91 -25.71
N PRO A 891 -18.78 12.35 -24.46
CA PRO A 891 -19.20 13.68 -23.98
C PRO A 891 -18.61 14.87 -24.76
N GLU A 892 -17.42 14.70 -25.33
CA GLU A 892 -16.65 15.73 -26.03
C GLU A 892 -15.65 15.07 -26.99
N ASP A 893 -15.06 15.85 -27.90
CA ASP A 893 -14.00 15.44 -28.85
C ASP A 893 -14.24 14.05 -29.49
N ALA A 894 -15.42 13.87 -30.10
CA ALA A 894 -15.84 12.56 -30.57
C ALA A 894 -14.98 12.01 -31.73
N GLU A 895 -14.28 12.90 -32.43
CA GLU A 895 -13.28 12.58 -33.45
C GLU A 895 -11.98 12.00 -32.88
N LYS A 896 -11.75 12.10 -31.56
CA LYS A 896 -10.56 11.56 -30.89
C LYS A 896 -10.80 10.15 -30.31
N ASP A 897 -9.77 9.59 -29.68
CA ASP A 897 -9.81 8.27 -29.09
C ASP A 897 -10.61 8.22 -27.77
N TRP A 898 -11.42 7.20 -27.54
CA TRP A 898 -12.12 7.03 -26.26
C TRP A 898 -12.13 5.58 -25.82
N ALA A 899 -12.05 5.38 -24.51
CA ALA A 899 -12.27 4.08 -23.89
C ALA A 899 -13.69 4.02 -23.31
N VAL A 900 -14.31 2.84 -23.35
CA VAL A 900 -15.68 2.61 -22.92
C VAL A 900 -15.76 1.40 -22.01
N ILE A 901 -16.43 1.55 -20.87
CA ILE A 901 -16.80 0.46 -19.98
C ILE A 901 -18.27 0.15 -20.22
N ILE A 902 -18.59 -1.09 -20.58
CA ILE A 902 -19.95 -1.60 -20.60
C ILE A 902 -20.08 -2.70 -19.57
N LYS A 903 -20.94 -2.51 -18.55
CA LYS A 903 -21.21 -3.52 -17.52
C LYS A 903 -22.68 -3.90 -17.51
N ARG A 904 -22.95 -5.19 -17.30
CA ARG A 904 -24.31 -5.68 -17.06
C ARG A 904 -24.84 -5.07 -15.76
N LYS A 905 -26.07 -4.56 -15.79
CA LYS A 905 -26.74 -4.10 -14.57
C LYS A 905 -27.06 -5.31 -13.70
N THR A 906 -26.55 -5.31 -12.47
CA THR A 906 -27.03 -6.22 -11.42
C THR A 906 -28.45 -5.81 -11.04
N LYS A 907 -29.31 -6.82 -10.79
CA LYS A 907 -30.69 -6.58 -10.37
C LYS A 907 -30.76 -5.96 -8.99
#